data_AF-A0A1D6FR71-F1
#
_entry.id   AF-A0A1D6FR71-F1
#
_cell.length_a   1.000
_cell.length_b   1.000
_cell.length_c   1.000
_cell.angle_alpha   90.00
_cell.angle_beta   90.00
_cell.angle_gamma   90.00
#
_symmetry.space_group_name_H-M   'P 1'
#
loop_
_entity.id
_entity.type
_entity.pdbx_description
1 polymer ?
#
loop_
_entity_poly.entity_id
_entity_poly.type
_entity_poly.pdbx_seq_one_letter_code
_entity_poly.pdbx_strand_id
1 'polypeptide(L)'
;MQELLMAGADPNAVDGEGESVLHIAVARRYTDCAIAILENGGCRSMGISNSQHKTPLHLCVETWNTTVVRRWVDVASLEDIAEAIDVPSPVGTALCMAAALKKEHEKEGRELVRILLAAGADPTAQDDPHCRTALHTAAMINDVELVKIILEAGVDVNIRNAQNTTPLHVALNRGANSCVGLLLASGANCNIQDDDGDNAFHIAADAAKMIRENLTWIAQMLLQPSPAVDVRNHRGWTLRDFLERLPREWIYEELMEMLEDKGVHLSPTIYEVADWVKFRRTVTSPAFGWQGAGPRSIGFVQSVVDNDHLAVSFCTGEAHVLTSEVIKVIPLNRGQHVQLKPDVSEPRFGWRGQSRDSIGTVLCVDDDGILRVGFPGASRGWRADPAEIERVEEYKVGNWVRIRPSLTVAVHGMESITPGSVGIVYSIRPDSSLLLGLCYLSNPWLCEPEEVEHVDPFKIGDQVCVKRSVAEPRYAWGGETHHSVGKIIDIESDGLLIIDIPNRAAPWQADPSDMEKIENFKVGDWIRVKVTVPSPKYGWEDVTRNSIGIIHSLQDDGDVGVAFCFRSKLFLCSVADIEKAQPFEVGEKVHVSPSISEPRLGWLNETAATIGAISRIDMDGTLNIKVSGRKSLWKVAPGDAERLSAFEVGDWVRPKPSIGSRPTYDWNSVGRINIAVVHSIQDSGYLELAGCFRHGKWLTHNTDIEKVQTVKIGQHVRFRAGISEPRWGWRDANPDSRGIIAGVHADGEVRVAFFGVPGLWRGDPADLEIENIFEVGEWVRLRNDVEQWRSLKPGSIGVVHGVGYQGDAWDGTIHVAFCGEQERWIGPSSQLEGVSKFVVGQRVRIRGCIRQPRFGWSNHSHSSIGTISSIDADGKLRIHTPAGARAWLTDPAEVEKVEDEEEVCIGDWVKVKDSVGTPVYQWGDVNHSSIGVVHRADDGELWIAFCFCERLWLCKAWEVEKVRPFRQGDKVRIRSGLVSPRWGWGMETYASKGEVVGVDANGKLRIKFRWRDRLWIGDPADVVLDDAHLLTEASNGF
;
A
#
# COMPACT_ATOMS: atom_id res chain seq x y z
N MET A 1 -19.94 31.86 40.58
CA MET A 1 -20.23 32.95 39.62
C MET A 1 -21.67 33.40 39.71
N GLN A 2 -22.65 32.54 39.41
CA GLN A 2 -24.07 32.89 39.45
C GLN A 2 -24.54 33.53 40.77
N GLU A 3 -24.10 33.00 41.92
CA GLU A 3 -24.40 33.60 43.23
C GLU A 3 -23.83 35.03 43.39
N LEU A 4 -22.65 35.30 42.83
CA LEU A 4 -22.02 36.63 42.88
C LEU A 4 -22.78 37.61 41.99
N LEU A 5 -23.19 37.19 40.79
CA LEU A 5 -23.97 38.01 39.86
C LEU A 5 -25.36 38.33 40.45
N MET A 6 -26.03 37.35 41.07
CA MET A 6 -27.30 37.55 41.78
C MET A 6 -27.15 38.45 43.01
N ALA A 7 -25.98 38.49 43.63
CA ALA A 7 -25.66 39.40 44.73
C ALA A 7 -25.29 40.84 44.26
N GLY A 8 -25.31 41.10 42.94
CA GLY A 8 -25.05 42.42 42.36
C GLY A 8 -23.59 42.69 42.00
N ALA A 9 -22.74 41.67 41.88
CA ALA A 9 -21.40 41.83 41.31
C ALA A 9 -21.49 42.29 39.85
N ASP A 10 -20.66 43.25 39.45
CA ASP A 10 -20.63 43.77 38.09
C ASP A 10 -20.03 42.72 37.12
N PRO A 11 -20.81 42.16 36.17
CA PRO A 11 -20.31 41.19 35.20
C PRO A 11 -19.32 41.79 34.19
N ASN A 12 -19.25 43.12 34.06
CA ASN A 12 -18.40 43.82 33.10
C ASN A 12 -17.15 44.45 33.73
N ALA A 13 -16.86 44.13 35.00
CA ALA A 13 -15.66 44.59 35.67
C ALA A 13 -14.40 44.07 34.94
N VAL A 14 -13.40 44.94 34.81
CA VAL A 14 -12.09 44.66 34.21
C VAL A 14 -10.98 44.70 35.27
N ASP A 15 -9.93 43.91 35.06
CA ASP A 15 -8.74 43.92 35.90
C ASP A 15 -7.69 44.95 35.44
N GLY A 16 -6.48 44.89 36.03
CA GLY A 16 -5.37 45.81 35.71
C GLY A 16 -4.80 45.65 34.30
N GLU A 17 -5.08 44.54 33.62
CA GLU A 17 -4.66 44.26 32.24
C GLU A 17 -5.80 44.55 31.25
N GLY A 18 -6.93 45.07 31.72
CA GLY A 18 -8.13 45.31 30.93
C GLY A 18 -8.93 44.04 30.62
N GLU A 19 -8.63 42.91 31.28
CA GLU A 19 -9.39 41.68 31.09
C GLU A 19 -10.69 41.73 31.90
N SER A 20 -11.82 41.63 31.20
CA SER A 20 -13.11 41.41 31.84
C SER A 20 -13.27 40.00 32.38
N VAL A 21 -14.22 39.80 33.29
CA VAL A 21 -14.58 38.46 33.80
C VAL A 21 -14.90 37.48 32.66
N LEU A 22 -15.47 37.97 31.57
CA LEU A 22 -15.76 37.18 30.37
C LEU A 22 -14.50 36.76 29.60
N HIS A 23 -13.47 37.61 29.51
CA HIS A 23 -12.17 37.24 28.91
C HIS A 23 -11.61 36.00 29.62
N ILE A 24 -11.56 36.04 30.95
CA ILE A 24 -10.98 34.98 31.77
C ILE A 24 -11.79 33.69 31.62
N ALA A 25 -13.12 33.78 31.62
CA ALA A 25 -13.99 32.62 31.45
C ALA A 25 -13.80 31.94 30.09
N VAL A 26 -13.70 32.72 29.00
CA VAL A 26 -13.49 32.21 27.64
C VAL A 26 -12.08 31.64 27.48
N ALA A 27 -11.04 32.35 27.90
CA ALA A 27 -9.65 31.90 27.83
C ALA A 27 -9.42 30.58 28.57
N ARG A 28 -10.09 30.38 29.71
CA ARG A 28 -10.04 29.13 30.49
C ARG A 28 -11.02 28.05 30.02
N ARG A 29 -11.77 28.29 28.94
CA ARG A 29 -12.78 27.39 28.36
C ARG A 29 -13.90 27.01 29.33
N TYR A 30 -14.27 27.91 30.23
CA TYR A 30 -15.39 27.73 31.16
C TYR A 30 -16.71 28.18 30.51
N THR A 31 -17.18 27.41 29.53
CA THR A 31 -18.37 27.72 28.72
C THR A 31 -19.61 28.03 29.57
N ASP A 32 -19.95 27.19 30.54
CA ASP A 32 -21.14 27.41 31.39
C ASP A 32 -21.02 28.68 32.24
N CYS A 33 -19.80 29.01 32.68
CA CYS A 33 -19.52 30.24 33.40
C CYS A 33 -19.68 31.47 32.48
N ALA A 34 -19.15 31.39 31.26
CA ALA A 34 -19.30 32.44 30.26
C ALA A 34 -20.78 32.68 29.90
N ILE A 35 -21.57 31.61 29.71
CA ILE A 35 -23.02 31.69 29.49
C ILE A 35 -23.71 32.37 30.67
N ALA A 36 -23.41 31.97 31.91
CA ALA A 36 -23.99 32.59 33.09
C ALA A 36 -23.66 34.08 33.20
N ILE A 37 -22.45 34.50 32.79
CA ILE A 37 -22.07 35.92 32.74
C ILE A 37 -22.90 36.68 31.70
N LEU A 38 -23.06 36.13 30.49
CA LEU A 38 -23.85 36.75 29.41
C LEU A 38 -25.32 36.94 29.81
N GLU A 39 -25.93 35.92 30.40
CA GLU A 39 -27.34 35.93 30.83
C GLU A 39 -27.64 36.91 31.97
N ASN A 40 -26.62 37.33 32.71
CA ASN A 40 -26.75 38.22 33.86
C ASN A 40 -26.13 39.61 33.60
N GLY A 41 -26.23 40.12 32.37
CA GLY A 41 -25.84 41.50 32.02
C GLY A 41 -24.39 41.68 31.56
N GLY A 42 -23.66 40.60 31.31
CA GLY A 42 -22.27 40.63 30.83
C GLY A 42 -22.10 40.79 29.32
N CYS A 43 -23.17 41.01 28.54
CA CYS A 43 -23.10 41.06 27.07
C CYS A 43 -22.17 42.17 26.55
N ARG A 44 -22.11 43.32 27.23
CA ARG A 44 -21.22 44.45 26.89
C ARG A 44 -19.74 44.10 26.98
N SER A 45 -19.39 43.13 27.83
CA SER A 45 -18.02 42.65 27.95
C SER A 45 -17.48 42.09 26.64
N MET A 46 -18.36 41.65 25.72
CA MET A 46 -17.97 41.06 24.45
C MET A 46 -17.20 42.04 23.53
N GLY A 47 -17.40 43.35 23.71
CA GLY A 47 -16.70 44.41 22.97
C GLY A 47 -15.51 45.03 23.71
N ILE A 48 -15.26 44.68 24.98
CA ILE A 48 -14.15 45.25 25.76
C ILE A 48 -12.83 44.67 25.25
N SER A 49 -11.85 45.52 24.92
CA SER A 49 -10.50 45.09 24.54
C SER A 49 -9.56 45.04 25.74
N ASN A 50 -8.77 43.98 25.85
CA ASN A 50 -7.68 43.86 26.81
C ASN A 50 -6.38 44.57 26.33
N SER A 51 -5.30 44.47 27.11
CA SER A 51 -3.98 45.03 26.77
C SER A 51 -3.34 44.49 25.48
N GLN A 52 -3.85 43.38 24.93
CA GLN A 52 -3.45 42.82 23.63
C GLN A 52 -4.37 43.25 22.47
N HIS A 53 -5.30 44.18 22.71
CA HIS A 53 -6.34 44.58 21.77
C HIS A 53 -7.25 43.41 21.32
N LYS A 54 -7.43 42.40 22.17
CA LYS A 54 -8.39 41.31 21.94
C LYS A 54 -9.62 41.49 22.81
N THR A 55 -10.78 41.15 22.26
CA THR A 55 -12.05 41.10 23.00
C THR A 55 -12.41 39.66 23.35
N PRO A 56 -13.39 39.40 24.24
CA PRO A 56 -13.85 38.03 24.49
C PRO A 56 -14.40 37.36 23.24
N LEU A 57 -14.89 38.12 22.25
CA LEU A 57 -15.34 37.58 20.96
C LEU A 57 -14.16 37.00 20.18
N HIS A 58 -13.04 37.71 20.11
CA HIS A 58 -11.81 37.21 19.49
C HIS A 58 -11.31 35.94 20.19
N LEU A 59 -11.35 35.90 21.53
CA LEU A 59 -10.99 34.71 22.30
C LEU A 59 -11.96 33.54 22.06
N CYS A 60 -13.24 33.82 21.81
CA CYS A 60 -14.22 32.80 21.44
C CYS A 60 -13.87 32.18 20.08
N VAL A 61 -13.37 32.98 19.13
CA VAL A 61 -12.88 32.48 17.84
C VAL A 61 -11.59 31.67 18.03
N GLU A 62 -10.61 32.15 18.82
CA GLU A 62 -9.36 31.42 19.09
C GLU A 62 -9.58 30.08 19.82
N THR A 63 -10.62 30.00 20.64
CA THR A 63 -11.02 28.79 21.36
C THR A 63 -12.09 27.96 20.63
N TRP A 64 -12.52 28.39 19.44
CA TRP A 64 -13.58 27.75 18.62
C TRP A 64 -14.91 27.55 19.35
N ASN A 65 -15.23 28.44 20.30
CA ASN A 65 -16.38 28.31 21.17
C ASN A 65 -17.66 28.88 20.55
N THR A 66 -18.23 28.14 19.58
CA THR A 66 -19.50 28.49 18.91
C THR A 66 -20.67 28.65 19.88
N THR A 67 -20.66 27.94 21.00
CA THR A 67 -21.77 27.95 21.97
C THR A 67 -21.90 29.29 22.70
N VAL A 68 -20.79 29.89 23.10
CA VAL A 68 -20.79 31.20 23.75
C VAL A 68 -21.19 32.29 22.76
N VAL A 69 -20.69 32.24 21.52
CA VAL A 69 -21.06 33.22 20.48
C VAL A 69 -22.55 33.12 20.15
N ARG A 70 -23.10 31.92 19.94
CA ARG A 70 -24.53 31.71 19.70
C ARG A 70 -25.37 32.26 20.85
N ARG A 71 -25.00 31.91 22.09
CA ARG A 71 -25.76 32.36 23.26
C ARG A 71 -25.70 33.88 23.41
N TRP A 72 -24.56 34.49 23.17
CA TRP A 72 -24.41 35.95 23.17
C TRP A 72 -25.36 36.60 22.16
N VAL A 73 -25.40 36.13 20.91
CA VAL A 73 -26.33 36.64 19.89
C VAL A 73 -27.80 36.47 20.31
N ASP A 74 -28.14 35.38 21.01
CA ASP A 74 -29.50 35.14 21.49
C ASP A 74 -29.95 36.08 22.64
N VAL A 75 -29.02 36.55 23.48
CA VAL A 75 -29.35 37.33 24.70
C VAL A 75 -28.97 38.81 24.63
N ALA A 76 -28.04 39.20 23.76
CA ALA A 76 -27.57 40.57 23.64
C ALA A 76 -28.58 41.46 22.91
N SER A 77 -28.58 42.76 23.23
CA SER A 77 -29.33 43.72 22.44
C SER A 77 -28.64 43.99 21.10
N LEU A 78 -29.38 44.47 20.10
CA LEU A 78 -28.80 44.84 18.81
C LEU A 78 -27.70 45.91 18.94
N GLU A 79 -27.82 46.80 19.92
CA GLU A 79 -26.82 47.83 20.23
C GLU A 79 -25.53 47.19 20.78
N ASP A 80 -25.64 46.28 21.76
CA ASP A 80 -24.46 45.59 22.32
C ASP A 80 -23.76 44.70 21.27
N ILE A 81 -24.50 44.12 20.32
CA ILE A 81 -23.93 43.36 19.20
C ILE A 81 -23.16 44.30 18.27
N ALA A 82 -23.77 45.41 17.85
CA ALA A 82 -23.15 46.36 16.94
C ALA A 82 -21.87 46.99 17.53
N GLU A 83 -21.82 47.23 18.84
CA GLU A 83 -20.63 47.77 19.51
C GLU A 83 -19.46 46.76 19.61
N ALA A 84 -19.73 45.45 19.54
CA ALA A 84 -18.73 44.42 19.79
C ALA A 84 -18.29 43.63 18.55
N ILE A 85 -19.17 43.46 17.56
CA ILE A 85 -19.00 42.46 16.49
C ILE A 85 -17.85 42.77 15.53
N ASP A 86 -17.59 44.06 15.28
CA ASP A 86 -16.58 44.54 14.33
C ASP A 86 -15.38 45.23 15.01
N VAL A 87 -15.21 45.03 16.33
CA VAL A 87 -14.02 45.54 17.02
C VAL A 87 -12.77 44.90 16.40
N PRO A 88 -11.78 45.68 15.94
CA PRO A 88 -10.58 45.14 15.34
C PRO A 88 -9.61 44.60 16.40
N SER A 89 -8.90 43.53 16.06
CA SER A 89 -7.71 43.06 16.76
C SER A 89 -6.49 43.12 15.82
N PRO A 90 -5.24 42.91 16.31
CA PRO A 90 -4.04 42.86 15.47
C PRO A 90 -4.07 41.78 14.36
N VAL A 91 -5.03 40.86 14.40
CA VAL A 91 -5.21 39.77 13.43
C VAL A 91 -6.49 39.97 12.58
N GLY A 92 -7.14 41.13 12.70
CA GLY A 92 -8.42 41.45 12.07
C GLY A 92 -9.62 41.29 13.02
N THR A 93 -10.82 41.46 12.49
CA THR A 93 -12.08 41.28 13.25
C THR A 93 -12.35 39.80 13.55
N ALA A 94 -13.32 39.54 14.42
CA ALA A 94 -13.78 38.19 14.72
C ALA A 94 -14.18 37.40 13.45
N LEU A 95 -14.79 38.07 12.46
CA LEU A 95 -15.15 37.46 11.18
C LEU A 95 -13.91 37.03 10.38
N CYS A 96 -12.91 37.92 10.25
CA CYS A 96 -11.66 37.62 9.54
C CYS A 96 -10.92 36.45 10.20
N MET A 97 -10.84 36.46 11.54
CA MET A 97 -10.22 35.38 12.31
C MET A 97 -10.97 34.05 12.14
N ALA A 98 -12.30 34.08 12.13
CA ALA A 98 -13.11 32.88 11.92
C ALA A 98 -12.97 32.34 10.49
N ALA A 99 -12.78 33.19 9.50
CA ALA A 99 -12.54 32.79 8.11
C ALA A 99 -11.13 32.24 7.85
N ALA A 100 -10.14 32.61 8.68
CA ALA A 100 -8.76 32.12 8.62
C ALA A 100 -8.59 30.68 9.18
N LEU A 101 -9.58 29.83 8.93
CA LEU A 101 -9.77 28.48 9.47
C LEU A 101 -8.49 27.65 9.57
N LYS A 102 -8.34 26.95 10.70
CA LYS A 102 -7.43 25.80 10.83
C LYS A 102 -8.14 24.53 10.38
N LYS A 103 -7.45 23.63 9.67
CA LYS A 103 -8.02 22.36 9.14
C LYS A 103 -8.75 21.51 10.20
N GLU A 104 -8.34 21.59 11.46
CA GLU A 104 -8.96 20.87 12.57
C GLU A 104 -10.36 21.37 12.95
N HIS A 105 -10.69 22.63 12.61
CA HIS A 105 -11.89 23.34 13.08
C HIS A 105 -12.70 23.95 11.93
N GLU A 106 -12.62 23.37 10.73
CA GLU A 106 -13.36 23.89 9.57
C GLU A 106 -14.88 23.93 9.79
N LYS A 107 -15.45 22.98 10.55
CA LYS A 107 -16.89 22.97 10.84
C LYS A 107 -17.26 24.09 11.79
N GLU A 108 -16.55 24.19 12.90
CA GLU A 108 -16.77 25.19 13.95
C GLU A 108 -16.55 26.59 13.40
N GLY A 109 -15.49 26.82 12.63
CA GLY A 109 -15.24 28.13 12.09
C GLY A 109 -16.17 28.51 10.93
N ARG A 110 -16.60 27.57 10.06
CA ARG A 110 -17.71 27.85 9.11
C ARG A 110 -18.99 28.22 9.86
N GLU A 111 -19.26 27.56 10.98
CA GLU A 111 -20.41 27.89 11.83
C GLU A 111 -20.25 29.25 12.52
N LEU A 112 -19.06 29.60 13.00
CA LEU A 112 -18.77 30.94 13.53
C LEU A 112 -18.98 32.01 12.46
N VAL A 113 -18.50 31.79 11.24
CA VAL A 113 -18.73 32.72 10.11
C VAL A 113 -20.22 32.87 9.83
N ARG A 114 -21.00 31.78 9.82
CA ARG A 114 -22.46 31.86 9.67
C ARG A 114 -23.12 32.69 10.77
N ILE A 115 -22.76 32.43 12.04
CA ILE A 115 -23.34 33.14 13.19
C ILE A 115 -22.98 34.63 13.14
N LEU A 116 -21.72 34.96 12.88
CA LEU A 116 -21.22 36.34 12.83
C LEU A 116 -21.88 37.12 11.68
N LEU A 117 -21.94 36.56 10.47
CA LEU A 117 -22.61 37.21 9.34
C LEU A 117 -24.11 37.38 9.59
N ALA A 118 -24.78 36.37 10.16
CA ALA A 118 -26.20 36.47 10.52
C ALA A 118 -26.47 37.50 11.63
N ALA A 119 -25.49 37.73 12.52
CA ALA A 119 -25.54 38.74 13.57
C ALA A 119 -25.18 40.16 13.08
N GLY A 120 -24.80 40.32 11.80
CA GLY A 120 -24.53 41.62 11.18
C GLY A 120 -23.07 42.05 11.18
N ALA A 121 -22.12 41.11 11.34
CA ALA A 121 -20.69 41.40 11.17
C ALA A 121 -20.42 42.02 9.79
N ASP A 122 -19.54 43.01 9.71
CA ASP A 122 -19.17 43.66 8.46
C ASP A 122 -18.43 42.66 7.54
N PRO A 123 -19.05 42.21 6.44
CA PRO A 123 -18.40 41.28 5.52
C PRO A 123 -17.23 41.90 4.75
N THR A 124 -17.12 43.23 4.77
CA THR A 124 -16.05 43.99 4.13
C THR A 124 -14.86 44.24 5.04
N ALA A 125 -14.94 43.80 6.30
CA ALA A 125 -13.83 43.85 7.24
C ALA A 125 -12.57 43.18 6.67
N GLN A 126 -11.43 43.80 6.94
CA GLN A 126 -10.14 43.43 6.38
C GLN A 126 -9.17 43.02 7.51
N ASP A 127 -8.34 42.01 7.27
CA ASP A 127 -7.25 41.66 8.17
C ASP A 127 -6.11 42.70 8.14
N ASP A 128 -5.40 42.91 9.25
CA ASP A 128 -4.31 43.90 9.30
C ASP A 128 -3.10 43.60 8.39
N PRO A 129 -2.58 42.36 8.28
CA PRO A 129 -1.31 42.14 7.57
C PRO A 129 -1.42 42.20 6.05
N HIS A 130 -2.60 41.93 5.46
CA HIS A 130 -2.78 41.85 4.00
C HIS A 130 -4.08 42.50 3.51
N CYS A 131 -4.83 43.15 4.40
CA CYS A 131 -6.12 43.78 4.12
C CYS A 131 -7.15 42.85 3.46
N ARG A 132 -7.07 41.54 3.71
CA ARG A 132 -7.92 40.52 3.09
C ARG A 132 -9.26 40.45 3.82
N THR A 133 -10.33 40.36 3.04
CA THR A 133 -11.66 40.05 3.56
C THR A 133 -11.84 38.54 3.75
N ALA A 134 -12.87 38.14 4.47
CA ALA A 134 -13.22 36.72 4.65
C ALA A 134 -13.33 35.97 3.31
N LEU A 135 -13.88 36.63 2.28
CA LEU A 135 -14.02 36.03 0.94
C LEU A 135 -12.67 35.79 0.25
N HIS A 136 -11.70 36.71 0.41
CA HIS A 136 -10.34 36.51 -0.10
C HIS A 136 -9.66 35.32 0.58
N THR A 137 -9.82 35.19 1.89
CA THR A 137 -9.27 34.07 2.67
C THR A 137 -9.87 32.74 2.23
N ALA A 138 -11.20 32.67 2.07
CA ALA A 138 -11.91 31.49 1.58
C ALA A 138 -11.46 31.07 0.16
N ALA A 139 -11.29 32.04 -0.74
CA ALA A 139 -10.75 31.83 -2.08
C ALA A 139 -9.30 31.33 -2.05
N MET A 140 -8.46 31.86 -1.16
CA MET A 140 -7.05 31.49 -1.02
C MET A 140 -6.85 30.04 -0.59
N ILE A 141 -7.68 29.55 0.34
CA ILE A 141 -7.59 28.18 0.87
C ILE A 141 -8.42 27.16 0.06
N ASN A 142 -9.06 27.59 -1.04
CA ASN A 142 -9.93 26.78 -1.88
C ASN A 142 -11.12 26.13 -1.13
N ASP A 143 -11.67 26.80 -0.11
CA ASP A 143 -12.87 26.34 0.61
C ASP A 143 -14.15 26.83 -0.08
N VAL A 144 -14.66 25.99 -0.99
CA VAL A 144 -15.88 26.24 -1.76
C VAL A 144 -17.11 26.46 -0.87
N GLU A 145 -17.19 25.75 0.26
CA GLU A 145 -18.36 25.84 1.14
C GLU A 145 -18.33 27.16 1.90
N LEU A 146 -17.16 27.59 2.38
CA LEU A 146 -16.99 28.90 3.00
C LEU A 146 -17.28 30.04 2.00
N VAL A 147 -16.82 29.92 0.75
CA VAL A 147 -17.16 30.89 -0.31
C VAL A 147 -18.68 30.99 -0.50
N LYS A 148 -19.41 29.87 -0.55
CA LYS A 148 -20.88 29.88 -0.64
C LYS A 148 -21.53 30.59 0.53
N ILE A 149 -21.15 30.25 1.77
CA ILE A 149 -21.69 30.86 2.99
C ILE A 149 -21.54 32.38 2.95
N ILE A 150 -20.36 32.86 2.55
CA ILE A 150 -20.06 34.29 2.51
C ILE A 150 -20.86 34.97 1.38
N LEU A 151 -20.94 34.38 0.19
CA LEU A 151 -21.74 34.94 -0.91
C LEU A 151 -23.25 34.93 -0.61
N GLU A 152 -23.77 33.91 0.07
CA GLU A 152 -25.16 33.83 0.54
C GLU A 152 -25.51 34.94 1.54
N ALA A 153 -24.51 35.46 2.27
CA ALA A 153 -24.67 36.62 3.15
C ALA A 153 -24.72 37.97 2.40
N GLY A 154 -24.70 37.97 1.07
CA GLY A 154 -24.87 39.18 0.25
C GLY A 154 -23.56 39.95 -0.01
N VAL A 155 -22.41 39.33 0.20
CA VAL A 155 -21.10 39.93 -0.06
C VAL A 155 -20.88 40.10 -1.55
N ASP A 156 -20.39 41.27 -1.96
CA ASP A 156 -20.00 41.48 -3.36
C ASP A 156 -18.84 40.54 -3.72
N VAL A 157 -19.08 39.68 -4.70
CA VAL A 157 -18.09 38.75 -5.26
C VAL A 157 -16.85 39.49 -5.80
N ASN A 158 -17.01 40.77 -6.15
CA ASN A 158 -15.97 41.66 -6.69
C ASN A 158 -15.31 42.55 -5.63
N ILE A 159 -15.51 42.25 -4.34
CA ILE A 159 -14.91 42.99 -3.23
C ILE A 159 -13.40 43.11 -3.41
N ARG A 160 -12.86 44.29 -3.08
CA ARG A 160 -11.45 44.60 -3.28
C ARG A 160 -10.72 44.72 -1.95
N ASN A 161 -9.54 44.12 -1.86
CA ASN A 161 -8.63 44.35 -0.74
C ASN A 161 -7.84 45.65 -0.92
N ALA A 162 -6.92 45.98 -0.01
CA ALA A 162 -6.11 47.20 -0.11
C ALA A 162 -5.21 47.28 -1.35
N GLN A 163 -4.87 46.15 -1.98
CA GLN A 163 -4.13 46.10 -3.24
C GLN A 163 -5.05 46.10 -4.48
N ASN A 164 -6.33 46.44 -4.31
CA ASN A 164 -7.38 46.31 -5.31
C ASN A 164 -7.54 44.91 -5.92
N THR A 165 -6.99 43.88 -5.28
CA THR A 165 -7.18 42.50 -5.73
C THR A 165 -8.58 42.01 -5.37
N THR A 166 -9.14 41.15 -6.21
CA THR A 166 -10.45 40.51 -5.99
C THR A 166 -10.28 39.06 -5.49
N PRO A 167 -11.32 38.43 -4.93
CA PRO A 167 -11.29 37.00 -4.61
C PRO A 167 -10.94 36.12 -5.83
N LEU A 168 -11.36 36.53 -7.04
CA LEU A 168 -11.03 35.83 -8.28
C LEU A 168 -9.52 35.91 -8.58
N HIS A 169 -8.89 37.07 -8.39
CA HIS A 169 -7.44 37.23 -8.52
C HIS A 169 -6.67 36.30 -7.58
N VAL A 170 -7.09 36.25 -6.31
CA VAL A 170 -6.47 35.37 -5.31
C VAL A 170 -6.66 33.91 -5.67
N ALA A 171 -7.86 33.51 -6.10
CA ALA A 171 -8.16 32.12 -6.48
C ALA A 171 -7.31 31.66 -7.68
N LEU A 172 -7.18 32.50 -8.72
CA LEU A 172 -6.38 32.20 -9.92
C LEU A 172 -4.88 32.10 -9.60
N ASN A 173 -4.36 33.02 -8.77
CA ASN A 173 -2.94 33.02 -8.37
C ASN A 173 -2.58 31.81 -7.50
N ARG A 174 -3.54 31.27 -6.74
CA ARG A 174 -3.36 30.09 -5.86
C ARG A 174 -3.74 28.76 -6.51
N GLY A 175 -4.31 28.76 -7.71
CA GLY A 175 -4.82 27.54 -8.36
C GLY A 175 -6.02 26.93 -7.63
N ALA A 176 -6.82 27.75 -6.96
CA ALA A 176 -8.03 27.34 -6.26
C ALA A 176 -9.18 27.06 -7.25
N ASN A 177 -8.99 26.06 -8.12
CA ASN A 177 -9.84 25.77 -9.29
C ASN A 177 -11.34 25.68 -8.95
N SER A 178 -11.67 25.04 -7.83
CA SER A 178 -13.07 24.89 -7.41
C SER A 178 -13.69 26.23 -7.03
N CYS A 179 -12.93 27.10 -6.34
CA CYS A 179 -13.37 28.45 -6.01
C CYS A 179 -13.42 29.36 -7.24
N VAL A 180 -12.48 29.25 -8.20
CA VAL A 180 -12.51 30.03 -9.46
C VAL A 180 -13.83 29.78 -10.20
N GLY A 181 -14.20 28.51 -10.39
CA GLY A 181 -15.46 28.14 -11.04
C GLY A 181 -16.69 28.71 -10.32
N LEU A 182 -16.74 28.61 -8.98
CA LEU A 182 -17.84 29.16 -8.18
C LEU A 182 -17.92 30.69 -8.24
N LEU A 183 -16.79 31.38 -8.15
CA LEU A 183 -16.72 32.85 -8.19
C LEU A 183 -17.20 33.37 -9.56
N LEU A 184 -16.72 32.77 -10.66
CA LEU A 184 -17.19 33.12 -12.02
C LEU A 184 -18.68 32.84 -12.20
N ALA A 185 -19.17 31.70 -11.71
CA ALA A 185 -20.60 31.37 -11.74
C ALA A 185 -21.45 32.33 -10.89
N SER A 186 -20.86 32.92 -9.85
CA SER A 186 -21.48 33.91 -8.96
C SER A 186 -21.35 35.35 -9.47
N GLY A 187 -20.84 35.56 -10.69
CA GLY A 187 -20.76 36.89 -11.32
C GLY A 187 -19.47 37.67 -11.05
N ALA A 188 -18.37 36.98 -10.70
CA ALA A 188 -17.06 37.62 -10.60
C ALA A 188 -16.65 38.25 -11.95
N ASN A 189 -16.25 39.52 -11.90
CA ASN A 189 -15.86 40.31 -13.05
C ASN A 189 -14.37 40.16 -13.32
N CYS A 190 -14.03 39.46 -14.41
CA CYS A 190 -12.66 39.22 -14.85
C CYS A 190 -11.91 40.47 -15.37
N ASN A 191 -12.61 41.61 -15.53
CA ASN A 191 -12.04 42.84 -16.07
C ASN A 191 -11.51 43.82 -15.00
N ILE A 192 -11.75 43.54 -13.72
CA ILE A 192 -11.26 44.41 -12.63
C ILE A 192 -9.74 44.36 -12.60
N GLN A 193 -9.10 45.53 -12.52
CA GLN A 193 -7.65 45.66 -12.39
C GLN A 193 -7.28 45.87 -10.91
N ASP A 194 -6.20 45.22 -10.49
CA ASP A 194 -5.54 45.46 -9.20
C ASP A 194 -4.58 46.67 -9.27
N ASP A 195 -3.82 46.89 -8.19
CA ASP A 195 -2.84 47.98 -8.09
C ASP A 195 -1.65 47.88 -9.06
N ASP A 196 -1.39 46.69 -9.65
CA ASP A 196 -0.40 46.51 -10.70
C ASP A 196 -1.01 46.71 -12.11
N GLY A 197 -2.30 47.03 -12.16
CA GLY A 197 -3.07 47.11 -13.40
C GLY A 197 -3.38 45.73 -13.98
N ASP A 198 -3.13 44.65 -13.26
CA ASP A 198 -3.39 43.30 -13.70
C ASP A 198 -4.87 42.96 -13.47
N ASN A 199 -5.51 42.45 -14.51
CA ASN A 199 -6.86 41.88 -14.42
C ASN A 199 -6.79 40.34 -14.31
N ALA A 200 -7.93 39.68 -14.14
CA ALA A 200 -7.97 38.23 -13.99
C ALA A 200 -7.30 37.47 -15.15
N PHE A 201 -7.34 38.01 -16.38
CA PHE A 201 -6.65 37.41 -17.54
C PHE A 201 -5.13 37.46 -17.39
N HIS A 202 -4.57 38.60 -16.96
CA HIS A 202 -3.13 38.74 -16.72
C HIS A 202 -2.66 37.78 -15.62
N ILE A 203 -3.38 37.73 -14.50
CA ILE A 203 -3.06 36.87 -13.37
C ILE A 203 -3.16 35.39 -13.76
N ALA A 204 -4.22 34.99 -14.46
CA ALA A 204 -4.37 33.63 -14.94
C ALA A 204 -3.24 33.23 -15.91
N ALA A 205 -2.86 34.12 -16.84
CA ALA A 205 -1.82 33.85 -17.82
C ALA A 205 -0.41 33.82 -17.20
N ASP A 206 -0.13 34.68 -16.20
CA ASP A 206 1.14 34.65 -15.48
C ASP A 206 1.25 33.40 -14.60
N ALA A 207 0.19 33.07 -13.87
CA ALA A 207 0.12 31.88 -13.03
C ALA A 207 0.08 30.58 -13.87
N ALA A 208 -0.34 30.61 -15.13
CA ALA A 208 -0.33 29.46 -16.03
C ALA A 208 1.05 28.84 -16.25
N LYS A 209 2.13 29.57 -15.93
CA LYS A 209 3.51 29.04 -15.88
C LYS A 209 3.69 27.93 -14.85
N MET A 210 2.87 27.92 -13.80
CA MET A 210 2.90 26.94 -12.71
C MET A 210 1.59 26.17 -12.57
N ILE A 211 0.47 26.73 -13.05
CA ILE A 211 -0.90 26.21 -12.84
C ILE A 211 -1.62 26.15 -14.18
N ARG A 212 -1.42 25.07 -14.93
CA ARG A 212 -1.83 24.98 -16.33
C ARG A 212 -3.34 25.10 -16.54
N GLU A 213 -4.12 24.68 -15.54
CA GLU A 213 -5.57 24.76 -15.52
C GLU A 213 -6.07 26.20 -15.67
N ASN A 214 -5.26 27.21 -15.34
CA ASN A 214 -5.61 28.61 -15.59
C ASN A 214 -5.84 28.94 -17.07
N LEU A 215 -5.26 28.18 -18.01
CA LEU A 215 -5.59 28.33 -19.43
C LEU A 215 -7.05 27.96 -19.75
N THR A 216 -7.63 27.02 -18.99
CA THR A 216 -9.06 26.71 -19.09
C THR A 216 -9.92 27.81 -18.49
N TRP A 217 -9.46 28.45 -17.42
CA TRP A 217 -10.14 29.60 -16.84
C TRP A 217 -10.07 30.84 -17.74
N ILE A 218 -8.96 31.07 -18.44
CA ILE A 218 -8.88 32.11 -19.49
C ILE A 218 -9.97 31.88 -20.52
N ALA A 219 -10.10 30.67 -21.07
CA ALA A 219 -11.17 30.33 -22.00
C ALA A 219 -12.57 30.61 -21.42
N GLN A 220 -12.85 30.19 -20.19
CA GLN A 220 -14.13 30.47 -19.53
C GLN A 220 -14.38 31.97 -19.35
N MET A 221 -13.35 32.74 -18.98
CA MET A 221 -13.46 34.20 -18.85
C MET A 221 -13.67 34.88 -20.22
N LEU A 222 -13.13 34.36 -21.32
CA LEU A 222 -13.40 34.88 -22.67
C LEU A 222 -14.86 34.73 -23.10
N LEU A 223 -15.61 33.80 -22.50
CA LEU A 223 -17.04 33.63 -22.73
C LEU A 223 -17.90 34.72 -22.05
N GLN A 224 -17.35 35.46 -21.09
CA GLN A 224 -18.04 36.58 -20.45
C GLN A 224 -18.32 37.71 -21.45
N PRO A 225 -19.39 38.51 -21.25
CA PRO A 225 -19.67 39.66 -22.10
C PRO A 225 -18.57 40.71 -21.97
N SER A 226 -18.04 41.17 -23.12
CA SER A 226 -16.99 42.21 -23.20
C SER A 226 -15.73 41.93 -22.36
N PRO A 227 -14.96 40.87 -22.68
CA PRO A 227 -13.72 40.55 -21.96
C PRO A 227 -12.63 41.57 -22.30
N ALA A 228 -12.00 42.15 -21.29
CA ALA A 228 -11.03 43.22 -21.40
C ALA A 228 -9.61 42.67 -21.64
N VAL A 229 -9.43 42.01 -22.80
CA VAL A 229 -8.21 41.25 -23.16
C VAL A 229 -7.06 42.13 -23.67
N ASP A 230 -7.37 43.29 -24.24
CA ASP A 230 -6.38 44.23 -24.79
C ASP A 230 -5.94 45.31 -23.79
N VAL A 231 -6.42 45.23 -22.55
CA VAL A 231 -6.04 46.15 -21.48
C VAL A 231 -4.57 45.96 -21.15
N ARG A 232 -3.86 47.06 -20.94
CA ARG A 232 -2.47 47.06 -20.51
C ARG A 232 -2.38 47.23 -19.01
N ASN A 233 -1.59 46.39 -18.35
CA ASN A 233 -1.20 46.58 -16.96
C ASN A 233 -0.16 47.71 -16.81
N HIS A 234 0.32 47.97 -15.60
CA HIS A 234 1.32 49.01 -15.33
C HIS A 234 2.70 48.72 -15.96
N ARG A 235 2.98 47.45 -16.31
CA ARG A 235 4.17 47.06 -17.10
C ARG A 235 3.98 47.28 -18.60
N GLY A 236 2.80 47.70 -19.03
CA GLY A 236 2.42 47.88 -20.43
C GLY A 236 2.08 46.57 -21.14
N TRP A 237 1.98 45.45 -20.41
CA TRP A 237 1.70 44.12 -20.95
C TRP A 237 0.19 43.90 -21.04
N THR A 238 -0.20 43.19 -22.09
CA THR A 238 -1.55 42.69 -22.36
C THR A 238 -1.61 41.18 -22.08
N LEU A 239 -2.80 40.58 -22.12
CA LEU A 239 -2.96 39.11 -22.08
C LEU A 239 -2.07 38.42 -23.13
N ARG A 240 -1.99 38.98 -24.34
CA ARG A 240 -1.13 38.48 -25.42
C ARG A 240 0.32 38.32 -24.97
N ASP A 241 0.88 39.35 -24.34
CA ASP A 241 2.30 39.38 -23.97
C ASP A 241 2.65 38.30 -22.94
N PHE A 242 1.72 37.95 -22.05
CA PHE A 242 1.90 36.81 -21.14
C PHE A 242 1.82 35.47 -21.87
N LEU A 243 0.82 35.30 -22.75
CA LEU A 243 0.64 34.06 -23.51
C LEU A 243 1.78 33.77 -24.49
N GLU A 244 2.39 34.79 -25.09
CA GLU A 244 3.56 34.65 -25.99
C GLU A 244 4.80 34.08 -25.27
N ARG A 245 4.81 34.12 -23.93
CA ARG A 245 5.90 33.58 -23.10
C ARG A 245 5.63 32.15 -22.62
N LEU A 246 4.44 31.61 -22.87
CA LEU A 246 4.10 30.23 -22.56
C LEU A 246 4.52 29.31 -23.71
N PRO A 247 4.91 28.06 -23.43
CA PRO A 247 5.14 27.06 -24.48
C PRO A 247 3.89 26.88 -25.35
N ARG A 248 4.09 26.90 -26.67
CA ARG A 248 2.98 27.01 -27.62
C ARG A 248 2.04 25.80 -27.56
N GLU A 249 2.58 24.63 -27.27
CA GLU A 249 1.88 23.37 -27.07
C GLU A 249 0.92 23.36 -25.87
N TRP A 250 0.99 24.33 -24.94
CA TRP A 250 0.03 24.41 -23.84
C TRP A 250 -1.26 25.12 -24.24
N ILE A 251 -1.19 26.03 -25.21
CA ILE A 251 -2.34 26.79 -25.72
C ILE A 251 -3.09 25.90 -26.72
N TYR A 252 -4.15 25.26 -26.24
CA TYR A 252 -4.95 24.36 -27.05
C TYR A 252 -5.77 25.12 -28.10
N GLU A 253 -6.17 24.38 -29.13
CA GLU A 253 -6.82 24.92 -30.32
C GLU A 253 -8.04 25.80 -30.02
N GLU A 254 -8.96 25.32 -29.19
CA GLU A 254 -10.17 26.07 -28.84
C GLU A 254 -9.84 27.40 -28.14
N LEU A 255 -8.79 27.43 -27.30
CA LEU A 255 -8.33 28.69 -26.70
C LEU A 255 -7.73 29.63 -27.74
N MET A 256 -6.97 29.13 -28.71
CA MET A 256 -6.46 29.96 -29.81
C MET A 256 -7.60 30.56 -30.64
N GLU A 257 -8.61 29.76 -30.98
CA GLU A 257 -9.82 30.22 -31.69
C GLU A 257 -10.55 31.30 -30.87
N MET A 258 -10.78 31.07 -29.57
CA MET A 258 -11.43 32.05 -28.70
C MET A 258 -10.63 33.35 -28.56
N LEU A 259 -9.30 33.27 -28.54
CA LEU A 259 -8.43 34.45 -28.51
C LEU A 259 -8.53 35.23 -29.83
N GLU A 260 -8.48 34.54 -30.97
CA GLU A 260 -8.64 35.16 -32.30
C GLU A 260 -10.01 35.83 -32.46
N ASP A 261 -11.09 35.17 -32.01
CA ASP A 261 -12.45 35.73 -32.01
C ASP A 261 -12.59 36.99 -31.14
N LYS A 262 -11.75 37.14 -30.13
CA LYS A 262 -11.66 38.33 -29.28
C LYS A 262 -10.59 39.33 -29.73
N GLY A 263 -9.96 39.11 -30.89
CA GLY A 263 -8.97 40.03 -31.47
C GLY A 263 -7.54 39.86 -30.94
N VAL A 264 -7.27 38.84 -30.11
CA VAL A 264 -5.95 38.54 -29.57
C VAL A 264 -5.20 37.61 -30.51
N HIS A 265 -4.43 38.19 -31.43
CA HIS A 265 -3.62 37.43 -32.38
C HIS A 265 -2.23 37.14 -31.82
N LEU A 266 -1.93 35.88 -31.53
CA LEU A 266 -0.59 35.44 -31.13
C LEU A 266 0.36 35.38 -32.34
N SER A 267 1.67 35.39 -32.08
CA SER A 267 2.69 35.21 -33.11
C SER A 267 2.59 33.84 -33.80
N PRO A 268 3.05 33.72 -35.07
CA PRO A 268 3.11 32.44 -35.77
C PRO A 268 3.91 31.41 -34.96
N THR A 269 3.41 30.18 -34.93
CA THR A 269 4.09 29.09 -34.20
C THR A 269 5.40 28.73 -34.91
N ILE A 270 6.50 28.75 -34.17
CA ILE A 270 7.80 28.29 -34.66
C ILE A 270 7.91 26.80 -34.39
N TYR A 271 8.20 26.00 -35.43
CA TYR A 271 8.36 24.55 -35.34
C TYR A 271 9.84 24.18 -35.45
N GLU A 272 10.23 23.16 -34.68
CA GLU A 272 11.57 22.59 -34.63
C GLU A 272 11.50 21.09 -34.96
N VAL A 273 12.64 20.49 -35.32
CA VAL A 273 12.76 19.05 -35.49
C VAL A 273 12.45 18.37 -34.15
N ALA A 274 11.74 17.24 -34.19
CA ALA A 274 11.21 16.50 -33.05
C ALA A 274 10.01 17.12 -32.31
N ASP A 275 9.44 18.22 -32.82
CA ASP A 275 8.14 18.67 -32.34
C ASP A 275 7.03 17.68 -32.70
N TRP A 276 6.05 17.57 -31.79
CA TRP A 276 4.83 16.83 -32.04
C TRP A 276 3.76 17.75 -32.58
N VAL A 277 3.06 17.33 -33.62
CA VAL A 277 2.02 18.12 -34.27
C VAL A 277 0.77 17.31 -34.55
N LYS A 278 -0.38 18.00 -34.65
CA LYS A 278 -1.61 17.43 -35.21
C LYS A 278 -2.23 18.43 -36.17
N PHE A 279 -3.07 17.96 -37.07
CA PHE A 279 -3.88 18.84 -37.91
C PHE A 279 -4.87 19.64 -37.07
N ARG A 280 -5.09 20.89 -37.46
CA ARG A 280 -6.17 21.73 -36.93
C ARG A 280 -7.52 21.08 -37.23
N ARG A 281 -8.45 21.11 -36.28
CA ARG A 281 -9.83 20.60 -36.42
C ARG A 281 -10.59 21.27 -37.57
N THR A 282 -10.27 22.53 -37.87
CA THR A 282 -10.88 23.29 -38.97
C THR A 282 -10.41 22.84 -40.36
N VAL A 283 -9.29 22.12 -40.46
CA VAL A 283 -8.76 21.63 -41.74
C VAL A 283 -9.47 20.33 -42.14
N THR A 284 -10.38 20.42 -43.10
CA THR A 284 -11.09 19.26 -43.66
C THR A 284 -10.42 18.70 -44.91
N SER A 285 -9.63 19.52 -45.62
CA SER A 285 -8.89 19.14 -46.82
C SER A 285 -7.55 19.88 -46.87
N PRO A 286 -6.46 19.27 -46.35
CA PRO A 286 -5.14 19.89 -46.36
C PRO A 286 -4.63 20.08 -47.80
N ALA A 287 -3.78 21.09 -48.00
CA ALA A 287 -3.30 21.53 -49.31
C ALA A 287 -2.57 20.43 -50.10
N PHE A 288 -1.78 19.62 -49.41
CA PHE A 288 -1.07 18.47 -49.99
C PHE A 288 -1.85 17.15 -49.90
N GLY A 289 -3.11 17.21 -49.47
CA GLY A 289 -3.91 16.04 -49.13
C GLY A 289 -3.38 15.31 -47.89
N TRP A 290 -4.18 14.35 -47.41
CA TRP A 290 -3.88 13.68 -46.14
C TRP A 290 -2.66 12.74 -46.21
N GLN A 291 -2.20 12.34 -47.41
CA GLN A 291 -1.02 11.48 -47.60
C GLN A 291 -1.01 10.23 -46.70
N GLY A 292 -2.19 9.64 -46.46
CA GLY A 292 -2.37 8.48 -45.60
C GLY A 292 -2.63 8.79 -44.13
N ALA A 293 -2.38 10.01 -43.66
CA ALA A 293 -2.79 10.49 -42.33
C ALA A 293 -4.30 10.79 -42.28
N GLY A 294 -4.81 11.16 -41.10
CA GLY A 294 -6.20 11.59 -40.93
C GLY A 294 -6.31 12.78 -39.96
N PRO A 295 -7.53 13.31 -39.75
CA PRO A 295 -7.76 14.51 -38.94
C PRO A 295 -7.33 14.37 -37.47
N ARG A 296 -7.32 13.13 -36.95
CA ARG A 296 -6.91 12.81 -35.57
C ARG A 296 -5.47 12.34 -35.47
N SER A 297 -4.74 12.25 -36.59
CA SER A 297 -3.37 11.76 -36.58
C SER A 297 -2.45 12.75 -35.87
N ILE A 298 -1.57 12.20 -35.04
CA ILE A 298 -0.47 12.93 -34.41
C ILE A 298 0.80 12.53 -35.16
N GLY A 299 1.58 13.53 -35.56
CA GLY A 299 2.80 13.38 -36.32
C GLY A 299 4.00 13.98 -35.60
N PHE A 300 5.17 13.56 -36.01
CA PHE A 300 6.46 13.97 -35.46
C PHE A 300 7.27 14.68 -36.54
N VAL A 301 7.72 15.92 -36.29
CA VAL A 301 8.42 16.75 -37.27
C VAL A 301 9.82 16.20 -37.53
N GLN A 302 10.07 15.75 -38.76
CA GLN A 302 11.38 15.22 -39.20
C GLN A 302 12.31 16.33 -39.69
N SER A 303 11.77 17.27 -40.46
CA SER A 303 12.54 18.41 -40.96
C SER A 303 11.62 19.61 -41.19
N VAL A 304 12.19 20.79 -40.97
CA VAL A 304 11.59 22.08 -41.31
C VAL A 304 12.15 22.47 -42.67
N VAL A 305 11.30 22.42 -43.70
CA VAL A 305 11.74 22.67 -45.10
C VAL A 305 11.91 24.17 -45.33
N ASP A 306 10.92 24.94 -44.90
CA ASP A 306 10.95 26.41 -44.84
C ASP A 306 9.96 26.91 -43.77
N ASN A 307 9.66 28.21 -43.75
CA ASN A 307 8.78 28.82 -42.75
C ASN A 307 7.32 28.35 -42.83
N ASP A 308 6.88 27.85 -43.99
CA ASP A 308 5.50 27.47 -44.25
C ASP A 308 5.33 25.96 -44.41
N HIS A 309 6.40 25.20 -44.67
CA HIS A 309 6.35 23.77 -44.99
C HIS A 309 7.14 22.90 -44.00
N LEU A 310 6.49 21.84 -43.52
CA LEU A 310 7.07 20.82 -42.63
C LEU A 310 7.03 19.44 -43.30
N ALA A 311 8.06 18.63 -43.05
CA ALA A 311 8.02 17.19 -43.30
C ALA A 311 7.74 16.49 -41.95
N VAL A 312 6.61 15.79 -41.87
CA VAL A 312 6.09 15.20 -40.64
C VAL A 312 5.87 13.71 -40.84
N SER A 313 6.42 12.89 -39.95
CA SER A 313 6.15 11.45 -39.94
C SER A 313 4.91 11.15 -39.11
N PHE A 314 3.93 10.51 -39.72
CA PHE A 314 2.78 9.93 -39.05
C PHE A 314 2.93 8.41 -39.01
N CYS A 315 2.18 7.73 -38.12
CA CYS A 315 2.16 6.26 -38.09
C CYS A 315 1.73 5.61 -39.42
N THR A 316 1.13 6.38 -40.32
CA THR A 316 0.67 5.98 -41.65
C THR A 316 1.70 6.27 -42.76
N GLY A 317 2.79 6.98 -42.47
CA GLY A 317 3.82 7.40 -43.41
C GLY A 317 4.24 8.87 -43.23
N GLU A 318 5.27 9.27 -43.96
CA GLU A 318 5.71 10.67 -44.03
C GLU A 318 4.77 11.51 -44.91
N ALA A 319 4.47 12.72 -44.45
CA ALA A 319 3.63 13.68 -45.16
C ALA A 319 4.22 15.09 -45.12
N HIS A 320 4.04 15.81 -46.21
CA HIS A 320 4.30 17.26 -46.25
C HIS A 320 3.06 18.03 -45.81
N VAL A 321 3.22 18.94 -44.85
CA VAL A 321 2.12 19.73 -44.27
C VAL A 321 2.49 21.21 -44.19
N LEU A 322 1.49 22.08 -44.26
CA LEU A 322 1.70 23.50 -44.02
C LEU A 322 1.72 23.82 -42.53
N THR A 323 2.58 24.75 -42.08
CA THR A 323 2.62 25.23 -40.69
C THR A 323 1.29 25.83 -40.25
N SER A 324 0.52 26.42 -41.18
CA SER A 324 -0.83 26.94 -40.93
C SER A 324 -1.90 25.86 -40.72
N GLU A 325 -1.66 24.63 -41.19
CA GLU A 325 -2.62 23.53 -41.13
C GLU A 325 -2.48 22.67 -39.87
N VAL A 326 -1.35 22.79 -39.17
CA VAL A 326 -1.03 21.99 -37.99
C VAL A 326 -0.86 22.87 -36.75
N ILE A 327 -0.92 22.25 -35.57
CA ILE A 327 -0.61 22.87 -34.28
C ILE A 327 0.31 21.96 -33.48
N LYS A 328 1.15 22.55 -32.63
CA LYS A 328 1.97 21.79 -31.69
C LYS A 328 1.10 21.08 -30.67
N VAL A 329 1.50 19.87 -30.29
CA VAL A 329 0.93 19.13 -29.17
C VAL A 329 2.03 18.81 -28.17
N ILE A 330 1.64 18.63 -26.92
CA ILE A 330 2.59 18.37 -25.84
C ILE A 330 3.32 17.04 -26.13
N PRO A 331 4.65 16.99 -26.00
CA PRO A 331 5.46 15.83 -26.39
C PRO A 331 5.32 14.65 -25.44
N LEU A 332 5.05 13.45 -25.97
CA LEU A 332 5.02 12.20 -25.18
C LEU A 332 6.45 11.71 -24.96
N ASN A 333 7.06 12.21 -23.89
CA ASN A 333 8.47 11.98 -23.59
C ASN A 333 8.71 10.61 -22.97
N ARG A 334 9.93 10.09 -23.16
CA ARG A 334 10.41 8.90 -22.46
C ARG A 334 10.21 9.07 -20.95
N GLY A 335 9.70 8.01 -20.32
CA GLY A 335 9.46 7.94 -18.90
C GLY A 335 8.04 8.31 -18.46
N GLN A 336 7.28 8.97 -19.33
CA GLN A 336 5.90 9.35 -19.01
C GLN A 336 4.96 8.14 -18.96
N HIS A 337 4.07 8.16 -17.98
CA HIS A 337 2.99 7.19 -17.89
C HIS A 337 1.81 7.57 -18.79
N VAL A 338 1.34 6.58 -19.52
CA VAL A 338 0.38 6.73 -20.60
C VAL A 338 -0.61 5.58 -20.63
N GLN A 339 -1.82 5.86 -21.12
CA GLN A 339 -2.88 4.88 -21.30
C GLN A 339 -3.58 5.08 -22.65
N LEU A 340 -4.35 4.08 -23.06
CA LEU A 340 -5.20 4.18 -24.25
C LEU A 340 -6.37 5.13 -23.98
N LYS A 341 -6.64 6.02 -24.94
CA LYS A 341 -7.79 6.92 -24.86
C LYS A 341 -9.10 6.15 -24.78
N PRO A 342 -10.10 6.65 -24.04
CA PRO A 342 -11.35 5.95 -23.84
C PRO A 342 -12.20 5.78 -25.11
N ASP A 343 -11.98 6.60 -26.15
CA ASP A 343 -12.69 6.51 -27.43
C ASP A 343 -12.07 5.51 -28.42
N VAL A 344 -10.95 4.87 -28.08
CA VAL A 344 -10.28 3.87 -28.91
C VAL A 344 -10.86 2.48 -28.62
N SER A 345 -11.60 1.92 -29.58
CA SER A 345 -12.18 0.57 -29.49
C SER A 345 -11.16 -0.54 -29.76
N GLU A 346 -10.20 -0.28 -30.66
CA GLU A 346 -9.11 -1.20 -30.99
C GLU A 346 -7.89 -0.38 -31.41
N PRO A 347 -6.72 -0.58 -30.76
CA PRO A 347 -5.53 0.18 -31.09
C PRO A 347 -4.91 -0.31 -32.40
N ARG A 348 -4.33 0.60 -33.19
CA ARG A 348 -3.73 0.32 -34.51
C ARG A 348 -2.74 -0.84 -34.51
N PHE A 349 -1.98 -0.99 -33.43
CA PHE A 349 -0.94 -2.03 -33.29
C PHE A 349 -1.40 -3.26 -32.47
N GLY A 350 -2.69 -3.36 -32.18
CA GLY A 350 -3.34 -4.47 -31.48
C GLY A 350 -3.04 -4.53 -29.98
N TRP A 351 -3.91 -5.20 -29.22
CA TRP A 351 -3.90 -5.21 -27.76
C TRP A 351 -2.68 -5.88 -27.10
N ARG A 352 -2.00 -6.84 -27.75
CA ARG A 352 -0.84 -7.59 -27.20
C ARG A 352 -0.98 -8.04 -25.73
N GLY A 353 -2.18 -8.47 -25.32
CA GLY A 353 -2.46 -8.92 -23.95
C GLY A 353 -2.59 -7.79 -22.92
N GLN A 354 -2.66 -6.54 -23.36
CA GLN A 354 -3.01 -5.38 -22.54
C GLN A 354 -4.52 -5.15 -22.56
N SER A 355 -5.02 -4.55 -21.48
CA SER A 355 -6.40 -4.07 -21.37
C SER A 355 -6.45 -2.57 -21.64
N ARG A 356 -7.66 -2.02 -21.83
CA ARG A 356 -7.83 -0.57 -22.03
C ARG A 356 -7.31 0.25 -20.85
N ASP A 357 -7.47 -0.27 -19.65
CA ASP A 357 -7.10 0.41 -18.41
C ASP A 357 -5.63 0.12 -18.02
N SER A 358 -4.86 -0.54 -18.90
CA SER A 358 -3.44 -0.78 -18.69
C SER A 358 -2.67 0.54 -18.81
N ILE A 359 -1.99 0.92 -17.72
CA ILE A 359 -1.06 2.05 -17.69
C ILE A 359 0.33 1.54 -18.06
N GLY A 360 0.96 2.17 -19.06
CA GLY A 360 2.31 1.87 -19.51
C GLY A 360 3.22 3.08 -19.45
N THR A 361 4.53 2.88 -19.57
CA THR A 361 5.56 3.92 -19.53
C THR A 361 6.18 4.10 -20.90
N VAL A 362 6.27 5.31 -21.42
CA VAL A 362 6.93 5.57 -22.72
C VAL A 362 8.42 5.23 -22.60
N LEU A 363 8.93 4.28 -23.38
CA LEU A 363 10.33 3.88 -23.40
C LEU A 363 11.16 4.71 -24.37
N CYS A 364 10.61 5.02 -25.54
CA CYS A 364 11.22 5.85 -26.56
C CYS A 364 10.20 6.24 -27.64
N VAL A 365 10.57 7.24 -28.44
CA VAL A 365 9.94 7.60 -29.71
C VAL A 365 10.85 7.06 -30.80
N ASP A 366 10.34 6.18 -31.66
CA ASP A 366 11.09 5.70 -32.83
C ASP A 366 11.22 6.83 -33.87
N ASP A 367 12.23 6.75 -34.75
CA ASP A 367 12.49 7.76 -35.78
C ASP A 367 11.27 8.03 -36.67
N ASP A 368 10.35 7.07 -36.84
CA ASP A 368 9.12 7.25 -37.61
C ASP A 368 7.97 7.92 -36.82
N GLY A 369 8.21 8.41 -35.59
CA GLY A 369 7.19 9.03 -34.73
C GLY A 369 6.28 8.04 -34.00
N ILE A 370 6.66 6.75 -33.94
CA ILE A 370 5.90 5.69 -33.27
C ILE A 370 6.37 5.56 -31.82
N LEU A 371 5.43 5.52 -30.87
CA LEU A 371 5.75 5.35 -29.45
C LEU A 371 6.04 3.90 -29.12
N ARG A 372 7.04 3.67 -28.27
CA ARG A 372 7.21 2.39 -27.58
C ARG A 372 6.80 2.54 -26.14
N VAL A 373 5.75 1.84 -25.73
CA VAL A 373 5.22 1.86 -24.37
C VAL A 373 5.57 0.54 -23.67
N GLY A 374 6.29 0.63 -22.56
CA GLY A 374 6.65 -0.48 -21.70
C GLY A 374 5.56 -0.72 -20.66
N PHE A 375 5.18 -1.98 -20.48
CA PHE A 375 4.31 -2.39 -19.39
C PHE A 375 5.10 -3.26 -18.42
N PRO A 376 4.81 -3.23 -17.11
CA PRO A 376 5.47 -4.09 -16.14
C PRO A 376 5.40 -5.57 -16.58
N GLY A 377 6.57 -6.20 -16.77
CA GLY A 377 6.66 -7.61 -17.19
C GLY A 377 6.72 -7.86 -18.71
N ALA A 378 6.63 -6.82 -19.55
CA ALA A 378 6.81 -6.95 -21.01
C ALA A 378 8.27 -6.65 -21.41
N SER A 379 8.90 -7.58 -22.15
CA SER A 379 10.31 -7.47 -22.56
C SER A 379 10.55 -6.61 -23.80
N ARG A 380 9.49 -6.27 -24.54
CA ARG A 380 9.54 -5.39 -25.72
C ARG A 380 8.47 -4.31 -25.57
N GLY A 381 8.87 -3.05 -25.75
CA GLY A 381 7.93 -1.94 -25.79
C GLY A 381 6.84 -2.19 -26.82
N TRP A 382 5.59 -2.09 -26.39
CA TRP A 382 4.42 -2.13 -27.25
C TRP A 382 4.45 -0.91 -28.16
N ARG A 383 4.30 -1.13 -29.48
CA ARG A 383 4.18 -0.03 -30.43
C ARG A 383 2.80 0.60 -30.24
N ALA A 384 2.75 1.90 -30.05
CA ALA A 384 1.51 2.62 -29.87
C ALA A 384 1.46 3.80 -30.85
N ASP A 385 0.27 4.05 -31.40
CA ASP A 385 0.01 5.26 -32.18
C ASP A 385 -0.15 6.41 -31.18
N PRO A 386 0.68 7.46 -31.22
CA PRO A 386 0.55 8.63 -30.35
C PRO A 386 -0.85 9.24 -30.37
N ALA A 387 -1.60 9.13 -31.48
CA ALA A 387 -2.96 9.62 -31.59
C ALA A 387 -3.95 8.89 -30.67
N GLU A 388 -3.68 7.63 -30.33
CA GLU A 388 -4.53 6.75 -29.53
C GLU A 388 -4.19 6.81 -28.03
N ILE A 389 -3.10 7.50 -27.67
CA ILE A 389 -2.52 7.50 -26.33
C ILE A 389 -2.74 8.85 -25.65
N GLU A 390 -3.05 8.81 -24.36
CA GLU A 390 -3.11 9.97 -23.49
C GLU A 390 -2.18 9.80 -22.28
N ARG A 391 -1.72 10.92 -21.72
CA ARG A 391 -0.96 10.90 -20.46
C ARG A 391 -1.87 10.55 -19.31
N VAL A 392 -1.35 9.77 -18.39
CA VAL A 392 -1.97 9.56 -17.09
C VAL A 392 -1.46 10.67 -16.16
N GLU A 393 -2.36 11.51 -15.66
CA GLU A 393 -2.01 12.46 -14.58
C GLU A 393 -1.86 11.68 -13.27
N GLU A 394 -0.62 11.31 -12.94
CA GLU A 394 -0.34 10.40 -11.82
C GLU A 394 -0.33 11.06 -10.44
N TYR A 395 -0.05 12.36 -10.38
CA TYR A 395 0.14 13.10 -9.14
C TYR A 395 -0.68 14.38 -9.14
N LYS A 396 -1.17 14.76 -7.98
CA LYS A 396 -1.86 16.04 -7.72
C LYS A 396 -1.11 16.81 -6.65
N VAL A 397 -1.22 18.14 -6.69
CA VAL A 397 -0.73 19.00 -5.60
C VAL A 397 -1.35 18.54 -4.28
N GLY A 398 -0.50 18.35 -3.26
CA GLY A 398 -0.87 17.80 -1.95
C GLY A 398 -0.77 16.28 -1.84
N ASN A 399 -0.39 15.54 -2.90
CA ASN A 399 -0.11 14.11 -2.78
C ASN A 399 1.17 13.85 -1.99
N TRP A 400 1.14 12.81 -1.16
CA TRP A 400 2.28 12.34 -0.40
C TRP A 400 3.05 11.33 -1.23
N VAL A 401 4.35 11.58 -1.40
CA VAL A 401 5.22 10.76 -2.23
C VAL A 401 6.51 10.43 -1.48
N ARG A 402 7.09 9.28 -1.80
CA ARG A 402 8.39 8.85 -1.33
C ARG A 402 9.37 8.85 -2.48
N ILE A 403 10.55 9.42 -2.27
CA ILE A 403 11.67 9.25 -3.18
C ILE A 403 12.05 7.77 -3.19
N ARG A 404 12.08 7.14 -4.36
CA ARG A 404 12.35 5.71 -4.46
C ARG A 404 13.65 5.35 -3.73
N PRO A 405 13.64 4.40 -2.77
CA PRO A 405 14.85 4.04 -2.02
C PRO A 405 15.99 3.50 -2.90
N SER A 406 15.66 3.00 -4.10
CA SER A 406 16.61 2.48 -5.09
C SER A 406 17.21 3.55 -6.00
N LEU A 407 16.83 4.83 -5.86
CA LEU A 407 17.31 5.92 -6.71
C LEU A 407 18.79 6.19 -6.42
N THR A 408 19.64 6.12 -7.46
CA THR A 408 21.10 6.32 -7.34
C THR A 408 21.58 7.59 -8.05
N VAL A 409 20.83 8.08 -9.04
CA VAL A 409 21.09 9.32 -9.77
C VAL A 409 19.74 10.00 -10.01
N ALA A 410 19.65 11.30 -9.72
CA ALA A 410 18.48 12.10 -10.01
C ALA A 410 18.71 13.00 -11.23
N VAL A 411 17.68 13.22 -12.03
CA VAL A 411 17.72 14.03 -13.27
C VAL A 411 18.17 15.46 -12.99
N HIS A 412 17.71 16.04 -11.88
CA HIS A 412 17.98 17.43 -11.48
C HIS A 412 19.02 17.57 -10.36
N GLY A 413 19.77 16.50 -10.05
CA GLY A 413 20.85 16.49 -9.06
C GLY A 413 20.43 16.08 -7.63
N MET A 414 21.40 15.54 -6.88
CA MET A 414 21.19 14.86 -5.58
C MET A 414 21.77 15.59 -4.35
N GLU A 415 22.36 16.79 -4.50
CA GLU A 415 23.32 17.34 -3.53
C GLU A 415 22.80 17.56 -2.09
N SER A 416 21.50 17.43 -1.83
CA SER A 416 20.90 17.57 -0.49
C SER A 416 19.75 16.60 -0.17
N ILE A 417 19.44 15.62 -1.04
CA ILE A 417 18.29 14.71 -0.86
C ILE A 417 18.70 13.32 -0.39
N THR A 418 17.85 12.67 0.41
CA THR A 418 18.06 11.28 0.84
C THR A 418 17.05 10.34 0.17
N PRO A 419 17.46 9.30 -0.59
CA PRO A 419 16.55 8.28 -1.10
C PRO A 419 15.73 7.65 0.03
N GLY A 420 14.44 7.40 -0.23
CA GLY A 420 13.48 6.93 0.78
C GLY A 420 12.81 8.04 1.60
N SER A 421 13.20 9.31 1.43
CA SER A 421 12.51 10.43 2.10
C SER A 421 11.08 10.57 1.60
N VAL A 422 10.18 10.96 2.50
CA VAL A 422 8.78 11.23 2.23
C VAL A 422 8.56 12.73 2.19
N GLY A 423 7.84 13.22 1.19
CA GLY A 423 7.50 14.62 1.01
C GLY A 423 6.11 14.81 0.40
N ILE A 424 5.72 16.07 0.20
CA ILE A 424 4.44 16.45 -0.38
C ILE A 424 4.68 17.12 -1.73
N VAL A 425 3.89 16.76 -2.74
CA VAL A 425 3.88 17.46 -4.04
C VAL A 425 3.37 18.90 -3.83
N TYR A 426 4.30 19.85 -3.84
CA TYR A 426 4.04 21.27 -3.63
C TYR A 426 3.46 21.95 -4.87
N SER A 427 3.99 21.62 -6.04
CA SER A 427 3.44 22.07 -7.33
C SER A 427 3.84 21.09 -8.43
N ILE A 428 3.06 21.04 -9.49
CA ILE A 428 3.35 20.21 -10.66
C ILE A 428 3.69 21.18 -11.77
N ARG A 429 4.93 21.10 -12.25
CA ARG A 429 5.37 21.92 -13.35
C ARG A 429 4.73 21.43 -14.63
N PRO A 430 4.57 22.31 -15.62
CA PRO A 430 3.82 21.95 -16.82
C PRO A 430 4.48 20.90 -17.75
N ASP A 431 5.76 20.57 -17.54
CA ASP A 431 6.45 19.43 -18.14
C ASP A 431 6.18 18.10 -17.42
N SER A 432 5.26 18.11 -16.45
CA SER A 432 4.95 17.01 -15.53
C SER A 432 6.03 16.72 -14.48
N SER A 433 7.09 17.52 -14.40
CA SER A 433 8.04 17.44 -13.29
C SER A 433 7.38 17.94 -12.00
N LEU A 434 7.74 17.33 -10.88
CA LEU A 434 7.16 17.58 -9.57
C LEU A 434 8.11 18.47 -8.76
N LEU A 435 7.56 19.46 -8.08
CA LEU A 435 8.26 20.15 -7.00
C LEU A 435 7.79 19.57 -5.68
N LEU A 436 8.70 18.94 -4.95
CA LEU A 436 8.43 18.27 -3.68
C LEU A 436 8.87 19.13 -2.50
N GLY A 437 7.93 19.43 -1.60
CA GLY A 437 8.24 19.94 -0.27
C GLY A 437 8.79 18.81 0.59
N LEU A 438 10.01 18.96 1.08
CA LEU A 438 10.66 18.09 2.06
C LEU A 438 10.98 18.94 3.29
N CYS A 439 10.55 18.51 4.48
CA CYS A 439 10.62 19.34 5.69
C CYS A 439 12.04 19.70 6.16
N TYR A 440 13.06 18.97 5.70
CA TYR A 440 14.46 19.27 6.00
C TYR A 440 15.15 20.16 4.95
N LEU A 441 14.45 20.57 3.88
CA LEU A 441 14.97 21.46 2.84
C LEU A 441 14.27 22.82 2.88
N SER A 442 15.05 23.88 2.67
CA SER A 442 14.52 25.25 2.62
C SER A 442 13.79 25.59 1.31
N ASN A 443 14.02 24.81 0.25
CA ASN A 443 13.40 25.00 -1.07
C ASN A 443 12.82 23.66 -1.56
N PRO A 444 11.67 23.67 -2.27
CA PRO A 444 11.12 22.46 -2.88
C PRO A 444 12.11 21.84 -3.88
N TRP A 445 12.26 20.51 -3.82
CA TRP A 445 13.14 19.77 -4.71
C TRP A 445 12.43 19.44 -6.03
N LEU A 446 13.11 19.66 -7.15
CA LEU A 446 12.61 19.37 -8.48
C LEU A 446 12.92 17.91 -8.85
N CYS A 447 11.90 17.12 -9.20
CA CYS A 447 12.06 15.72 -9.55
C CYS A 447 11.11 15.29 -10.66
N GLU A 448 11.42 14.18 -11.31
CA GLU A 448 10.51 13.56 -12.28
C GLU A 448 9.53 12.60 -11.59
N PRO A 449 8.31 12.38 -12.11
CA PRO A 449 7.34 11.43 -11.56
C PRO A 449 7.88 10.01 -11.35
N GLU A 450 8.83 9.57 -12.17
CA GLU A 450 9.47 8.25 -12.08
C GLU A 450 10.37 8.08 -10.85
N GLU A 451 10.89 9.18 -10.31
CA GLU A 451 11.84 9.18 -9.19
C GLU A 451 11.13 8.96 -7.84
N VAL A 452 9.80 9.02 -7.84
CA VAL A 452 8.96 8.92 -6.64
C VAL A 452 7.87 7.86 -6.76
N GLU A 453 7.32 7.47 -5.61
CA GLU A 453 6.18 6.55 -5.47
C GLU A 453 5.16 7.10 -4.48
N HIS A 454 3.87 6.76 -4.63
CA HIS A 454 2.81 7.19 -3.72
C HIS A 454 2.98 6.63 -2.30
N VAL A 455 2.58 7.42 -1.30
CA VAL A 455 2.54 7.03 0.11
C VAL A 455 1.18 7.35 0.71
N ASP A 456 0.71 6.49 1.61
CA ASP A 456 -0.49 6.78 2.41
C ASP A 456 -0.31 8.10 3.20
N PRO A 457 -1.16 9.10 2.98
CA PRO A 457 -0.95 10.44 3.51
C PRO A 457 -1.14 10.47 5.02
N PHE A 458 -0.20 11.06 5.77
CA PHE A 458 -0.40 11.31 7.21
C PHE A 458 -1.52 12.33 7.41
N LYS A 459 -2.38 12.08 8.41
CA LYS A 459 -3.50 12.95 8.74
C LYS A 459 -3.37 13.44 10.17
N ILE A 460 -3.87 14.65 10.39
CA ILE A 460 -4.03 15.18 11.74
C ILE A 460 -4.95 14.23 12.51
N GLY A 461 -4.50 13.86 13.70
CA GLY A 461 -5.14 12.90 14.57
C GLY A 461 -4.69 11.45 14.41
N ASP A 462 -3.87 11.12 13.41
CA ASP A 462 -3.23 9.80 13.31
C ASP A 462 -2.29 9.60 14.52
N GLN A 463 -2.31 8.39 15.10
CA GLN A 463 -1.32 7.97 16.08
C GLN A 463 -0.05 7.51 15.35
N VAL A 464 1.10 7.96 15.82
CA VAL A 464 2.39 7.69 15.17
C VAL A 464 3.48 7.41 16.20
N CYS A 465 4.47 6.63 15.81
CA CYS A 465 5.73 6.45 16.53
C CYS A 465 6.89 6.41 15.56
N VAL A 466 8.11 6.61 16.06
CA VAL A 466 9.31 6.48 15.22
C VAL A 466 9.48 5.02 14.82
N LYS A 467 9.81 4.78 13.55
CA LYS A 467 10.11 3.45 13.00
C LYS A 467 11.24 2.81 13.79
N ARG A 468 11.11 1.51 14.09
CA ARG A 468 12.16 0.77 14.80
C ARG A 468 13.49 0.66 14.05
N SER A 469 13.46 0.80 12.73
CA SER A 469 14.66 0.83 11.88
C SER A 469 15.46 2.12 12.00
N VAL A 470 14.92 3.16 12.64
CA VAL A 470 15.57 4.48 12.78
C VAL A 470 16.32 4.51 14.11
N ALA A 471 17.65 4.56 14.03
CA ALA A 471 18.51 4.70 15.21
C ALA A 471 18.51 6.15 15.74
N GLU A 472 18.67 7.12 14.84
CA GLU A 472 18.63 8.56 15.13
C GLU A 472 17.70 9.26 14.12
N PRO A 473 16.53 9.75 14.56
CA PRO A 473 15.62 10.51 13.72
C PRO A 473 16.24 11.88 13.41
N ARG A 474 15.85 12.45 12.27
CA ARG A 474 16.34 13.76 11.80
C ARG A 474 16.09 14.88 12.81
N TYR A 475 14.98 14.78 13.53
CA TYR A 475 14.66 15.61 14.69
C TYR A 475 14.95 14.81 15.95
N ALA A 476 15.87 15.31 16.78
CA ALA A 476 16.41 14.52 17.89
C ALA A 476 15.33 14.01 18.86
N TRP A 477 15.54 12.81 19.40
CA TRP A 477 14.63 12.10 20.32
C TRP A 477 14.18 12.94 21.52
N GLY A 478 15.05 13.79 22.09
CA GLY A 478 14.72 14.60 23.27
C GLY A 478 14.36 13.78 24.52
N GLY A 479 14.76 12.50 24.59
CA GLY A 479 14.42 11.56 25.67
C GLY A 479 13.44 10.46 25.26
N GLU A 480 12.80 10.59 24.11
CA GLU A 480 11.84 9.62 23.58
C GLU A 480 12.53 8.42 22.92
N THR A 481 11.77 7.35 22.74
CA THR A 481 12.17 6.16 21.96
C THR A 481 11.09 5.76 20.96
N HIS A 482 11.32 4.73 20.14
CA HIS A 482 10.32 4.17 19.23
C HIS A 482 9.08 3.57 19.95
N HIS A 483 9.08 3.48 21.28
CA HIS A 483 7.90 3.10 22.08
C HIS A 483 7.01 4.29 22.45
N SER A 484 7.46 5.52 22.16
CA SER A 484 6.74 6.74 22.52
C SER A 484 5.73 6.99 21.42
N VAL A 485 4.47 6.85 21.77
CA VAL A 485 3.34 7.01 20.85
C VAL A 485 2.79 8.41 21.03
N GLY A 486 2.71 9.15 19.94
CA GLY A 486 2.13 10.49 19.93
C GLY A 486 1.03 10.62 18.88
N LYS A 487 0.27 11.69 18.98
CA LYS A 487 -0.79 12.03 18.04
C LYS A 487 -0.36 13.21 17.19
N ILE A 488 -0.53 13.12 15.88
CA ILE A 488 -0.27 14.27 15.00
C ILE A 488 -1.31 15.35 15.31
N ILE A 489 -0.84 16.54 15.67
CA ILE A 489 -1.69 17.72 15.92
C ILE A 489 -1.58 18.76 14.80
N ASP A 490 -0.49 18.75 14.04
CA ASP A 490 -0.35 19.62 12.88
C ASP A 490 0.58 19.02 11.83
N ILE A 491 0.41 19.45 10.58
CA ILE A 491 1.26 19.08 9.46
C ILE A 491 1.56 20.35 8.67
N GLU A 492 2.83 20.76 8.62
CA GLU A 492 3.24 21.96 7.88
C GLU A 492 3.17 21.75 6.36
N SER A 493 3.26 22.83 5.58
CA SER A 493 3.11 22.79 4.12
C SER A 493 4.17 21.97 3.39
N ASP A 494 5.30 21.72 4.02
CA ASP A 494 6.42 20.90 3.54
C ASP A 494 6.36 19.44 4.04
N GLY A 495 5.33 19.10 4.81
CA GLY A 495 5.13 17.77 5.38
C GLY A 495 5.72 17.54 6.77
N LEU A 496 6.28 18.57 7.44
CA LEU A 496 6.77 18.44 8.82
C LEU A 496 5.62 18.05 9.75
N LEU A 497 5.81 16.97 10.53
CA LEU A 497 4.79 16.51 11.48
C LEU A 497 5.02 17.16 12.84
N ILE A 498 3.95 17.75 13.41
CA ILE A 498 3.93 18.22 14.80
C ILE A 498 3.12 17.21 15.61
N ILE A 499 3.78 16.58 16.59
CA ILE A 499 3.28 15.43 17.33
C ILE A 499 3.16 15.78 18.80
N ASP A 500 1.97 15.61 19.36
CA ASP A 500 1.75 15.66 20.80
C ASP A 500 2.04 14.29 21.41
N ILE A 501 3.07 14.21 22.26
CA ILE A 501 3.44 12.99 22.98
C ILE A 501 2.98 13.17 24.43
N PRO A 502 2.19 12.22 24.98
CA PRO A 502 1.74 12.26 26.37
C PRO A 502 2.89 12.46 27.35
N ASN A 503 2.70 13.33 28.35
CA ASN A 503 3.70 13.70 29.37
C ASN A 503 4.89 14.54 28.89
N ARG A 504 4.88 15.01 27.64
CA ARG A 504 5.86 15.97 27.13
C ARG A 504 5.36 17.41 27.32
N ALA A 505 6.26 18.33 27.71
CA ALA A 505 5.90 19.73 27.96
C ALA A 505 5.68 20.57 26.69
N ALA A 506 6.21 20.13 25.55
CA ALA A 506 6.09 20.81 24.26
C ALA A 506 5.92 19.79 23.12
N PRO A 507 5.13 20.11 22.08
CA PRO A 507 4.99 19.26 20.90
C PRO A 507 6.33 18.93 20.24
N TRP A 508 6.44 17.74 19.70
CA TRP A 508 7.64 17.25 19.05
C TRP A 508 7.53 17.39 17.52
N GLN A 509 8.60 17.87 16.89
CA GLN A 509 8.71 17.92 15.44
C GLN A 509 9.31 16.61 14.93
N ALA A 510 8.77 16.05 13.86
CA ALA A 510 9.28 14.83 13.27
C ALA A 510 9.17 14.83 11.74
N ASP A 511 10.18 14.22 11.11
CA ASP A 511 10.18 13.98 9.68
C ASP A 511 9.28 12.76 9.37
N PRO A 512 8.34 12.86 8.42
CA PRO A 512 7.44 11.75 8.07
C PRO A 512 8.16 10.49 7.57
N SER A 513 9.40 10.61 7.08
CA SER A 513 10.25 9.49 6.66
C SER A 513 10.65 8.61 7.84
N ASP A 514 10.78 9.18 9.04
CA ASP A 514 11.21 8.48 10.24
C ASP A 514 10.03 7.86 11.00
N MET A 515 8.80 8.20 10.64
CA MET A 515 7.59 7.86 11.39
C MET A 515 6.80 6.71 10.76
N GLU A 516 6.18 5.87 11.59
CA GLU A 516 5.17 4.89 11.20
C GLU A 516 3.82 5.20 11.84
N LYS A 517 2.74 4.88 11.12
CA LYS A 517 1.38 5.00 11.63
C LYS A 517 1.04 3.81 12.51
N ILE A 518 0.37 4.10 13.61
CA ILE A 518 -0.16 3.09 14.54
C ILE A 518 -1.66 2.94 14.29
N GLU A 519 -2.12 1.70 14.26
CA GLU A 519 -3.54 1.40 14.14
C GLU A 519 -4.32 1.84 15.39
N ASN A 520 -5.55 2.34 15.20
CA ASN A 520 -6.43 2.65 16.32
C ASN A 520 -7.00 1.36 16.94
N PHE A 521 -6.58 1.05 18.16
CA PHE A 521 -7.05 -0.09 18.93
C PHE A 521 -8.24 0.25 19.84
N LYS A 522 -9.16 -0.71 20.01
CA LYS A 522 -10.31 -0.60 20.93
C LYS A 522 -10.32 -1.76 21.93
N VAL A 523 -10.94 -1.54 23.10
CA VAL A 523 -11.24 -2.65 24.03
C VAL A 523 -12.15 -3.65 23.31
N GLY A 524 -11.77 -4.93 23.35
CA GLY A 524 -12.42 -6.01 22.62
C GLY A 524 -11.75 -6.37 21.29
N ASP A 525 -10.80 -5.58 20.80
CA ASP A 525 -10.04 -5.93 19.60
C ASP A 525 -9.16 -7.16 19.87
N TRP A 526 -9.12 -8.07 18.89
CA TRP A 526 -8.26 -9.24 18.89
C TRP A 526 -6.90 -8.85 18.35
N ILE A 527 -5.83 -9.21 19.04
CA ILE A 527 -4.48 -8.79 18.68
C ILE A 527 -3.48 -9.95 18.78
N ARG A 528 -2.35 -9.76 18.09
CA ARG A 528 -1.13 -10.55 18.25
C ARG A 528 0.09 -9.65 18.20
N VAL A 529 1.24 -10.15 18.64
CA VAL A 529 2.51 -9.39 18.57
C VAL A 529 2.99 -9.36 17.12
N LYS A 530 3.41 -8.18 16.63
CA LYS A 530 3.92 -7.99 15.27
C LYS A 530 5.12 -8.90 15.01
N VAL A 531 5.21 -9.45 13.79
CA VAL A 531 6.33 -10.31 13.39
C VAL A 531 7.68 -9.57 13.43
N THR A 532 7.65 -8.27 13.16
CA THR A 532 8.82 -7.38 13.16
C THR A 532 9.36 -7.04 14.55
N VAL A 533 8.68 -7.44 15.63
CA VAL A 533 9.09 -7.15 17.01
C VAL A 533 9.95 -8.32 17.55
N PRO A 534 11.27 -8.15 17.71
CA PRO A 534 12.12 -9.19 18.30
C PRO A 534 11.92 -9.29 19.82
N SER A 535 11.67 -8.16 20.48
CA SER A 535 11.47 -8.05 21.92
C SER A 535 10.46 -6.93 22.24
N PRO A 536 9.25 -7.26 22.71
CA PRO A 536 8.27 -6.27 23.15
C PRO A 536 8.80 -5.41 24.30
N LYS A 537 8.27 -4.20 24.49
CA LYS A 537 8.64 -3.26 25.57
C LYS A 537 8.69 -3.93 26.95
N TYR A 538 7.73 -4.82 27.20
CA TYR A 538 7.58 -5.54 28.47
C TYR A 538 8.11 -6.98 28.44
N GLY A 539 8.76 -7.40 27.34
CA GLY A 539 9.24 -8.77 27.15
C GLY A 539 8.14 -9.77 26.73
N TRP A 540 8.54 -11.01 26.43
CA TRP A 540 7.64 -12.06 25.93
C TRP A 540 6.90 -12.83 27.02
N GLU A 541 7.50 -12.98 28.21
CA GLU A 541 7.03 -13.87 29.27
C GLU A 541 6.67 -15.29 28.76
N ASP A 542 5.41 -15.70 28.76
CA ASP A 542 4.88 -16.99 28.25
C ASP A 542 4.06 -16.84 26.93
N VAL A 543 3.98 -15.62 26.40
CA VAL A 543 3.30 -15.27 25.15
C VAL A 543 4.25 -15.57 23.99
N THR A 544 3.71 -16.04 22.85
CA THR A 544 4.50 -16.25 21.63
C THR A 544 3.88 -15.50 20.45
N ARG A 545 4.57 -15.46 19.30
CA ARG A 545 4.09 -14.81 18.07
C ARG A 545 2.74 -15.34 17.56
N ASN A 546 2.40 -16.59 17.89
CA ASN A 546 1.13 -17.22 17.50
C ASN A 546 0.03 -17.04 18.55
N SER A 547 0.35 -16.45 19.72
CA SER A 547 -0.65 -16.18 20.74
C SER A 547 -1.55 -15.05 20.30
N ILE A 548 -2.86 -15.30 20.29
CA ILE A 548 -3.88 -14.30 20.03
C ILE A 548 -4.57 -13.96 21.35
N GLY A 549 -4.66 -12.67 21.66
CA GLY A 549 -5.28 -12.14 22.88
C GLY A 549 -6.30 -11.06 22.58
N ILE A 550 -7.08 -10.67 23.58
CA ILE A 550 -8.11 -9.63 23.45
C ILE A 550 -7.74 -8.43 24.32
N ILE A 551 -7.82 -7.21 23.75
CA ILE A 551 -7.57 -5.98 24.50
C ILE A 551 -8.66 -5.79 25.55
N HIS A 552 -8.24 -5.63 26.80
CA HIS A 552 -9.11 -5.45 27.96
C HIS A 552 -9.06 -4.03 28.53
N SER A 553 -7.93 -3.32 28.36
CA SER A 553 -7.78 -1.92 28.78
C SER A 553 -6.82 -1.17 27.87
N LEU A 554 -7.09 0.12 27.65
CA LEU A 554 -6.24 1.06 26.91
C LEU A 554 -5.78 2.15 27.88
N GLN A 555 -4.49 2.50 27.84
CA GLN A 555 -3.93 3.62 28.60
C GLN A 555 -3.57 4.77 27.65
N ASP A 556 -3.56 6.00 28.17
CA ASP A 556 -3.35 7.21 27.38
C ASP A 556 -1.90 7.37 26.88
N ASP A 557 -0.95 6.61 27.45
CA ASP A 557 0.47 6.60 27.09
C ASP A 557 0.83 5.61 25.96
N GLY A 558 -0.18 4.95 25.37
CA GLY A 558 0.01 3.97 24.31
C GLY A 558 0.28 2.55 24.81
N ASP A 559 0.16 2.27 26.10
CA ASP A 559 0.20 0.90 26.61
C ASP A 559 -1.20 0.29 26.74
N VAL A 560 -1.30 -1.02 26.52
CA VAL A 560 -2.56 -1.77 26.54
C VAL A 560 -2.44 -3.03 27.39
N GLY A 561 -3.55 -3.37 28.06
CA GLY A 561 -3.69 -4.59 28.83
C GLY A 561 -4.43 -5.64 28.01
N VAL A 562 -3.78 -6.77 27.74
CA VAL A 562 -4.27 -7.86 26.88
C VAL A 562 -4.58 -9.09 27.72
N ALA A 563 -5.77 -9.64 27.54
CA ALA A 563 -6.17 -10.92 28.12
C ALA A 563 -5.81 -12.08 27.18
N PHE A 564 -5.16 -13.10 27.72
CA PHE A 564 -4.90 -14.37 27.04
C PHE A 564 -5.59 -15.50 27.81
N CYS A 565 -6.24 -16.42 27.11
CA CYS A 565 -7.00 -17.54 27.68
C CYS A 565 -6.20 -18.50 28.59
N PHE A 566 -4.88 -18.47 28.51
CA PHE A 566 -3.97 -19.28 29.33
C PHE A 566 -3.36 -18.50 30.51
N ARG A 567 -3.76 -17.24 30.74
CA ARG A 567 -3.25 -16.39 31.83
C ARG A 567 -4.37 -15.87 32.73
N SER A 568 -4.05 -15.71 34.01
CA SER A 568 -4.95 -15.11 35.00
C SER A 568 -4.76 -13.61 35.21
N LYS A 569 -3.66 -13.03 34.72
CA LYS A 569 -3.34 -11.59 34.77
C LYS A 569 -3.26 -11.02 33.37
N LEU A 570 -3.61 -9.74 33.23
CA LEU A 570 -3.45 -9.00 31.97
C LEU A 570 -1.96 -8.89 31.63
N PHE A 571 -1.64 -9.12 30.37
CA PHE A 571 -0.33 -8.89 29.79
C PHE A 571 -0.26 -7.44 29.29
N LEU A 572 0.71 -6.67 29.80
CA LEU A 572 0.94 -5.29 29.37
C LEU A 572 1.82 -5.29 28.12
N CYS A 573 1.39 -4.59 27.07
CA CYS A 573 2.18 -4.39 25.86
C CYS A 573 1.98 -2.98 25.31
N SER A 574 2.94 -2.47 24.54
CA SER A 574 2.77 -1.20 23.83
C SER A 574 1.95 -1.43 22.56
N VAL A 575 1.10 -0.47 22.17
CA VAL A 575 0.41 -0.50 20.86
C VAL A 575 1.39 -0.57 19.69
N ALA A 576 2.63 -0.10 19.87
CA ALA A 576 3.69 -0.20 18.86
C ALA A 576 4.17 -1.64 18.62
N ASP A 577 3.95 -2.56 19.59
CA ASP A 577 4.38 -3.96 19.52
C ASP A 577 3.36 -4.91 18.88
N ILE A 578 2.10 -4.48 18.71
CA ILE A 578 0.97 -5.37 18.39
C ILE A 578 0.25 -4.98 17.10
N GLU A 579 -0.45 -5.95 16.50
CA GLU A 579 -1.30 -5.79 15.32
C GLU A 579 -2.64 -6.49 15.50
N LYS A 580 -3.67 -6.09 14.75
CA LYS A 580 -4.99 -6.72 14.82
C LYS A 580 -4.97 -8.13 14.23
N ALA A 581 -5.65 -9.04 14.91
CA ALA A 581 -5.93 -10.40 14.47
C ALA A 581 -7.41 -10.54 14.10
N GLN A 582 -7.73 -11.47 13.19
CA GLN A 582 -9.12 -11.71 12.78
C GLN A 582 -9.91 -12.37 13.93
N PRO A 583 -11.05 -11.81 14.36
CA PRO A 583 -11.87 -12.40 15.42
C PRO A 583 -12.57 -13.68 14.94
N PHE A 584 -12.79 -14.62 15.87
CA PHE A 584 -13.63 -15.81 15.64
C PHE A 584 -15.09 -15.51 15.95
N GLU A 585 -16.00 -16.21 15.28
CA GLU A 585 -17.45 -16.05 15.46
C GLU A 585 -18.12 -17.31 16.04
N VAL A 586 -19.18 -17.11 16.81
CA VAL A 586 -19.99 -18.21 17.34
C VAL A 586 -20.73 -18.89 16.18
N GLY A 587 -20.60 -20.20 16.08
CA GLY A 587 -21.14 -21.02 14.99
C GLY A 587 -20.08 -21.48 13.98
N GLU A 588 -18.92 -20.83 13.92
CA GLU A 588 -17.83 -21.26 13.03
C GLU A 588 -17.36 -22.68 13.38
N LYS A 589 -17.09 -23.48 12.36
CA LYS A 589 -16.47 -24.80 12.53
C LYS A 589 -14.96 -24.66 12.53
N VAL A 590 -14.32 -25.23 13.54
CA VAL A 590 -12.87 -25.17 13.71
C VAL A 590 -12.32 -26.54 14.09
N HIS A 591 -11.02 -26.74 13.83
CA HIS A 591 -10.22 -27.82 14.41
C HIS A 591 -8.91 -27.24 14.94
N VAL A 592 -8.12 -28.06 15.65
CA VAL A 592 -6.76 -27.67 16.06
C VAL A 592 -5.80 -27.87 14.89
N SER A 593 -4.90 -26.90 14.67
CA SER A 593 -3.92 -26.96 13.58
C SER A 593 -3.14 -28.29 13.61
N PRO A 594 -2.95 -28.98 12.48
CA PRO A 594 -2.25 -30.27 12.44
C PRO A 594 -0.78 -30.20 12.88
N SER A 595 -0.18 -29.00 12.88
CA SER A 595 1.19 -28.75 13.34
C SER A 595 1.34 -28.69 14.86
N ILE A 596 0.23 -28.70 15.62
CA ILE A 596 0.23 -28.58 17.08
C ILE A 596 0.12 -29.97 17.72
N SER A 597 1.19 -30.40 18.38
CA SER A 597 1.23 -31.66 19.12
C SER A 597 0.49 -31.56 20.46
N GLU A 598 0.59 -30.43 21.16
CA GLU A 598 -0.05 -30.16 22.45
C GLU A 598 -0.67 -28.76 22.47
N PRO A 599 -2.02 -28.63 22.44
CA PRO A 599 -2.70 -27.34 22.51
C PRO A 599 -2.58 -26.74 23.91
N ARG A 600 -2.58 -25.41 24.00
CA ARG A 600 -2.32 -24.66 25.24
C ARG A 600 -3.34 -24.90 26.34
N LEU A 601 -4.57 -25.26 25.98
CA LEU A 601 -5.64 -25.63 26.91
C LEU A 601 -5.80 -27.15 27.10
N GLY A 602 -4.90 -27.94 26.49
CA GLY A 602 -4.82 -29.39 26.64
C GLY A 602 -5.83 -30.20 25.79
N TRP A 603 -5.50 -31.47 25.58
CA TRP A 603 -6.41 -32.47 24.98
C TRP A 603 -7.29 -33.09 26.07
N LEU A 604 -8.57 -33.34 25.78
CA LEU A 604 -9.51 -34.02 26.68
C LEU A 604 -10.16 -35.25 26.00
N ASN A 605 -9.39 -35.90 25.12
CA ASN A 605 -9.67 -37.04 24.21
C ASN A 605 -9.80 -36.69 22.71
N GLU A 606 -9.56 -35.44 22.33
CA GLU A 606 -9.57 -34.98 20.94
C GLU A 606 -8.21 -35.16 20.26
N THR A 607 -8.22 -35.11 18.94
CA THR A 607 -7.04 -35.07 18.06
C THR A 607 -7.16 -33.90 17.09
N ALA A 608 -6.09 -33.57 16.36
CA ALA A 608 -6.12 -32.51 15.33
C ALA A 608 -7.19 -32.75 14.24
N ALA A 609 -7.69 -33.98 14.07
CA ALA A 609 -8.79 -34.31 13.16
C ALA A 609 -10.19 -34.03 13.75
N THR A 610 -10.28 -33.60 15.01
CA THR A 610 -11.56 -33.36 15.68
C THR A 610 -12.12 -32.01 15.29
N ILE A 611 -13.32 -32.03 14.70
CA ILE A 611 -14.03 -30.85 14.23
C ILE A 611 -15.18 -30.56 15.18
N GLY A 612 -15.34 -29.29 15.57
CA GLY A 612 -16.51 -28.85 16.29
C GLY A 612 -16.89 -27.42 15.95
N ALA A 613 -18.11 -27.03 16.33
CA ALA A 613 -18.61 -25.67 16.13
C ALA A 613 -18.39 -24.83 17.40
N ILE A 614 -17.92 -23.60 17.25
CA ILE A 614 -17.77 -22.66 18.37
C ILE A 614 -19.16 -22.38 18.94
N SER A 615 -19.41 -22.75 20.19
CA SER A 615 -20.69 -22.52 20.87
C SER A 615 -20.71 -21.21 21.64
N ARG A 616 -19.55 -20.77 22.12
CA ARG A 616 -19.36 -19.58 22.93
C ARG A 616 -17.89 -19.19 22.92
N ILE A 617 -17.63 -17.89 23.01
CA ILE A 617 -16.30 -17.32 23.20
C ILE A 617 -16.29 -16.61 24.55
N ASP A 618 -15.29 -16.88 25.38
CA ASP A 618 -15.12 -16.21 26.68
C ASP A 618 -14.41 -14.85 26.53
N MET A 619 -14.48 -14.00 27.55
CA MET A 619 -13.89 -12.64 27.52
C MET A 619 -12.36 -12.64 27.39
N ASP A 620 -11.69 -13.75 27.72
CA ASP A 620 -10.25 -13.96 27.55
C ASP A 620 -9.89 -14.56 26.18
N GLY A 621 -10.88 -14.72 25.30
CA GLY A 621 -10.75 -15.32 23.97
C GLY A 621 -10.88 -16.83 23.93
N THR A 622 -11.15 -17.53 25.04
CA THR A 622 -11.28 -19.00 25.02
C THR A 622 -12.42 -19.45 24.09
N LEU A 623 -12.12 -20.31 23.12
CA LEU A 623 -13.10 -20.89 22.21
C LEU A 623 -13.72 -22.14 22.86
N ASN A 624 -15.02 -22.09 23.18
CA ASN A 624 -15.75 -23.22 23.72
C ASN A 624 -16.49 -23.96 22.59
N ILE A 625 -15.90 -25.05 22.13
CA ILE A 625 -16.29 -25.80 20.93
C ILE A 625 -17.22 -26.97 21.31
N LYS A 626 -18.35 -27.08 20.61
CA LYS A 626 -19.27 -28.21 20.68
C LYS A 626 -18.90 -29.24 19.61
N VAL A 627 -18.52 -30.43 20.07
CA VAL A 627 -18.19 -31.58 19.21
C VAL A 627 -19.37 -32.56 19.20
N SER A 628 -19.77 -33.00 18.01
CA SER A 628 -20.89 -33.94 17.85
C SER A 628 -20.63 -35.25 18.60
N GLY A 629 -21.62 -35.70 19.38
CA GLY A 629 -21.52 -36.91 20.20
C GLY A 629 -20.94 -36.70 21.61
N ARG A 630 -20.50 -35.48 21.96
CA ARG A 630 -19.98 -35.15 23.30
C ARG A 630 -20.94 -34.28 24.10
N LYS A 631 -21.00 -34.52 25.42
CA LYS A 631 -21.79 -33.70 26.36
C LYS A 631 -21.02 -32.48 26.89
N SER A 632 -19.70 -32.56 27.02
CA SER A 632 -18.84 -31.46 27.48
C SER A 632 -18.27 -30.66 26.31
N LEU A 633 -18.11 -29.35 26.52
CA LEU A 633 -17.48 -28.44 25.55
C LEU A 633 -15.96 -28.61 25.59
N TRP A 634 -15.35 -28.59 24.41
CA TRP A 634 -13.91 -28.61 24.25
C TRP A 634 -13.39 -27.18 24.24
N LYS A 635 -12.37 -26.87 25.06
CA LYS A 635 -11.79 -25.53 25.15
C LYS A 635 -10.52 -25.47 24.32
N VAL A 636 -10.43 -24.49 23.42
CA VAL A 636 -9.27 -24.31 22.54
C VAL A 636 -8.82 -22.85 22.58
N ALA A 637 -7.51 -22.64 22.64
CA ALA A 637 -6.93 -21.31 22.53
C ALA A 637 -7.01 -20.84 21.08
N PRO A 638 -7.37 -19.59 20.79
CA PRO A 638 -7.51 -19.13 19.42
C PRO A 638 -6.25 -19.26 18.55
N GLY A 639 -5.07 -19.10 19.15
CA GLY A 639 -3.80 -19.29 18.46
C GLY A 639 -3.53 -20.73 18.01
N ASP A 640 -4.30 -21.69 18.53
CA ASP A 640 -4.17 -23.12 18.20
C ASP A 640 -5.27 -23.61 17.22
N ALA A 641 -6.25 -22.76 16.90
CA ALA A 641 -7.44 -23.12 16.12
C ALA A 641 -7.33 -22.70 14.65
N GLU A 642 -7.78 -23.58 13.75
CA GLU A 642 -7.89 -23.36 12.31
C GLU A 642 -9.37 -23.43 11.86
N ARG A 643 -9.78 -22.52 10.96
CA ARG A 643 -11.17 -22.39 10.49
C ARG A 643 -11.46 -23.33 9.32
N LEU A 644 -12.61 -24.00 9.35
CA LEU A 644 -13.09 -24.84 8.26
C LEU A 644 -14.11 -24.08 7.39
N SER A 645 -13.89 -24.08 6.08
CA SER A 645 -14.83 -23.47 5.13
C SER A 645 -16.17 -24.24 5.10
N ALA A 646 -17.28 -23.51 5.19
CA ALA A 646 -18.61 -24.08 5.00
C ALA A 646 -18.84 -24.46 3.52
N PHE A 647 -19.70 -25.47 3.27
CA PHE A 647 -20.25 -25.71 1.93
C PHE A 647 -21.33 -24.65 1.65
N GLU A 648 -21.38 -24.15 0.43
CA GLU A 648 -22.34 -23.15 -0.05
C GLU A 648 -23.24 -23.73 -1.15
N VAL A 649 -24.44 -23.16 -1.34
CA VAL A 649 -25.29 -23.49 -2.47
C VAL A 649 -24.57 -23.07 -3.76
N GLY A 650 -24.43 -24.01 -4.70
CA GLY A 650 -23.64 -23.84 -5.92
C GLY A 650 -22.28 -24.52 -5.88
N ASP A 651 -21.83 -25.03 -4.72
CA ASP A 651 -20.58 -25.78 -4.64
C ASP A 651 -20.65 -27.10 -5.42
N TRP A 652 -19.56 -27.42 -6.12
CA TRP A 652 -19.42 -28.68 -6.85
C TRP A 652 -18.81 -29.73 -5.91
N VAL A 653 -19.44 -30.89 -5.82
CA VAL A 653 -19.08 -31.93 -4.85
C VAL A 653 -18.99 -33.31 -5.51
N ARG A 654 -18.16 -34.17 -4.93
CA ARG A 654 -18.13 -35.61 -5.25
C ARG A 654 -18.12 -36.44 -3.96
N PRO A 655 -18.57 -37.70 -4.00
CA PRO A 655 -18.46 -38.60 -2.85
C PRO A 655 -16.98 -38.88 -2.53
N LYS A 656 -16.64 -38.90 -1.24
CA LYS A 656 -15.31 -39.32 -0.79
C LYS A 656 -15.13 -40.82 -1.07
N PRO A 657 -13.95 -41.27 -1.55
CA PRO A 657 -13.64 -42.68 -1.64
C PRO A 657 -13.54 -43.25 -0.22
N SER A 658 -14.58 -43.92 0.26
CA SER A 658 -14.66 -44.38 1.65
C SER A 658 -13.62 -45.44 1.98
N ILE A 659 -12.75 -45.15 2.96
CA ILE A 659 -12.06 -46.14 3.78
C ILE A 659 -13.10 -46.76 4.71
N GLY A 660 -13.50 -48.01 4.41
CA GLY A 660 -14.01 -48.99 5.37
C GLY A 660 -15.12 -48.55 6.34
N SER A 661 -16.35 -48.33 5.87
CA SER A 661 -17.60 -48.78 6.50
C SER A 661 -18.79 -48.30 5.67
N ARG A 662 -19.83 -49.13 5.54
CA ARG A 662 -20.96 -48.94 4.61
C ARG A 662 -21.60 -47.54 4.75
N PRO A 663 -21.76 -46.76 3.66
CA PRO A 663 -22.64 -45.60 3.67
C PRO A 663 -24.09 -46.05 3.86
N THR A 664 -24.85 -45.29 4.65
CA THR A 664 -26.21 -45.62 5.11
C THR A 664 -27.31 -45.31 4.08
N TYR A 665 -26.98 -44.84 2.88
CA TYR A 665 -27.96 -44.53 1.83
C TYR A 665 -27.49 -44.93 0.43
N ASP A 666 -28.47 -45.12 -0.46
CA ASP A 666 -28.48 -45.86 -1.73
C ASP A 666 -27.61 -45.26 -2.87
N TRP A 667 -26.50 -44.61 -2.55
CA TRP A 667 -25.55 -44.02 -3.50
C TRP A 667 -24.81 -45.08 -4.35
N ASN A 668 -24.80 -46.34 -3.90
CA ASN A 668 -24.11 -47.44 -4.58
C ASN A 668 -24.83 -48.00 -5.81
N SER A 669 -26.07 -47.57 -6.09
CA SER A 669 -26.73 -47.86 -7.38
C SER A 669 -26.26 -46.92 -8.51
N VAL A 670 -25.33 -46.01 -8.20
CA VAL A 670 -24.72 -45.05 -9.13
C VAL A 670 -23.26 -45.49 -9.38
N GLY A 671 -23.03 -46.07 -10.56
CA GLY A 671 -21.70 -46.46 -11.01
C GLY A 671 -20.70 -45.28 -11.03
N ARG A 672 -19.43 -45.61 -10.84
CA ARG A 672 -18.21 -44.76 -10.85
C ARG A 672 -18.40 -43.28 -11.28
N ILE A 673 -18.12 -42.41 -10.31
CA ILE A 673 -17.87 -40.96 -10.40
C ILE A 673 -19.06 -40.13 -10.93
N ASN A 674 -19.85 -39.59 -10.01
CA ASN A 674 -20.78 -38.49 -10.27
C ASN A 674 -20.31 -37.23 -9.53
N ILE A 675 -20.17 -36.14 -10.27
CA ILE A 675 -20.06 -34.78 -9.74
C ILE A 675 -21.49 -34.25 -9.59
N ALA A 676 -21.77 -33.57 -8.49
CA ALA A 676 -23.08 -32.96 -8.24
C ALA A 676 -22.90 -31.53 -7.72
N VAL A 677 -23.96 -30.73 -7.81
CA VAL A 677 -23.98 -29.34 -7.32
C VAL A 677 -24.84 -29.27 -6.06
N VAL A 678 -24.35 -28.60 -5.02
CA VAL A 678 -25.12 -28.34 -3.80
C VAL A 678 -26.28 -27.41 -4.15
N HIS A 679 -27.51 -27.91 -4.04
CA HIS A 679 -28.72 -27.20 -4.40
C HIS A 679 -29.37 -26.52 -3.19
N SER A 680 -29.37 -27.18 -2.02
CA SER A 680 -29.80 -26.57 -0.76
C SER A 680 -29.04 -27.16 0.43
N ILE A 681 -28.91 -26.36 1.49
CA ILE A 681 -28.22 -26.73 2.73
C ILE A 681 -29.25 -26.77 3.85
N GLN A 682 -29.30 -27.86 4.60
CA GLN A 682 -30.16 -28.00 5.77
C GLN A 682 -29.36 -27.76 7.06
N ASP A 683 -30.00 -27.19 8.07
CA ASP A 683 -29.40 -26.86 9.38
C ASP A 683 -28.79 -28.06 10.11
N SER A 684 -29.19 -29.28 9.73
CA SER A 684 -28.72 -30.56 10.29
C SER A 684 -27.39 -31.05 9.72
N GLY A 685 -26.76 -30.31 8.77
CA GLY A 685 -25.53 -30.72 8.09
C GLY A 685 -25.75 -31.63 6.88
N TYR A 686 -27.01 -31.89 6.53
CA TYR A 686 -27.40 -32.55 5.29
C TYR A 686 -27.50 -31.54 4.13
N LEU A 687 -27.08 -31.97 2.96
CA LEU A 687 -26.98 -31.22 1.73
C LEU A 687 -27.86 -31.89 0.69
N GLU A 688 -28.70 -31.10 0.03
CA GLU A 688 -29.48 -31.53 -1.12
C GLU A 688 -28.66 -31.28 -2.38
N LEU A 689 -28.33 -32.34 -3.13
CA LEU A 689 -27.51 -32.29 -4.32
C LEU A 689 -28.38 -32.42 -5.59
N ALA A 690 -28.02 -31.66 -6.62
CA ALA A 690 -28.56 -31.77 -7.97
C ALA A 690 -27.48 -32.35 -8.90
N GLY A 691 -27.87 -33.27 -9.80
CA GLY A 691 -26.97 -33.86 -10.79
C GLY A 691 -27.59 -33.91 -12.18
N CYS A 692 -26.75 -33.79 -13.21
CA CYS A 692 -27.12 -33.63 -14.61
C CYS A 692 -27.97 -34.80 -15.18
N PHE A 693 -27.67 -36.05 -14.81
CA PHE A 693 -28.18 -37.22 -15.53
C PHE A 693 -29.46 -37.88 -14.96
N ARG A 694 -30.00 -37.43 -13.81
CA ARG A 694 -31.28 -37.96 -13.29
C ARG A 694 -32.11 -36.84 -12.68
N HIS A 695 -33.34 -36.66 -13.18
CA HIS A 695 -34.31 -35.77 -12.56
C HIS A 695 -34.64 -36.23 -11.14
N GLY A 696 -34.07 -35.55 -10.15
CA GLY A 696 -34.30 -35.79 -8.73
C GLY A 696 -33.20 -35.16 -7.87
N LYS A 697 -33.59 -34.61 -6.72
CA LYS A 697 -32.68 -34.04 -5.72
C LYS A 697 -32.30 -35.11 -4.69
N TRP A 698 -31.04 -35.15 -4.27
CA TRP A 698 -30.47 -36.23 -3.43
C TRP A 698 -30.00 -35.66 -2.10
N LEU A 699 -30.35 -36.30 -0.97
CA LEU A 699 -29.90 -35.84 0.34
C LEU A 699 -28.64 -36.61 0.78
N THR A 700 -27.58 -35.90 1.14
CA THR A 700 -26.32 -36.50 1.66
C THR A 700 -25.75 -35.68 2.80
N HIS A 701 -24.91 -36.26 3.66
CA HIS A 701 -24.28 -35.54 4.76
C HIS A 701 -22.94 -34.92 4.32
N ASN A 702 -22.60 -33.73 4.83
CA ASN A 702 -21.37 -33.01 4.48
C ASN A 702 -20.05 -33.78 4.78
N THR A 703 -20.11 -34.86 5.56
CA THR A 703 -18.95 -35.72 5.85
C THR A 703 -18.59 -36.64 4.69
N ASP A 704 -19.57 -37.02 3.89
CA ASP A 704 -19.45 -38.11 2.91
C ASP A 704 -19.03 -37.59 1.53
N ILE A 705 -18.93 -36.26 1.40
CA ILE A 705 -18.60 -35.55 0.18
C ILE A 705 -17.43 -34.60 0.39
N GLU A 706 -16.74 -34.28 -0.69
CA GLU A 706 -15.68 -33.28 -0.74
C GLU A 706 -15.94 -32.29 -1.87
N LYS A 707 -15.50 -31.04 -1.70
CA LYS A 707 -15.55 -30.04 -2.78
C LYS A 707 -14.63 -30.48 -3.91
N VAL A 708 -15.09 -30.35 -5.14
CA VAL A 708 -14.28 -30.53 -6.36
C VAL A 708 -14.14 -29.20 -7.07
N GLN A 709 -13.14 -29.11 -7.95
CA GLN A 709 -12.92 -27.94 -8.76
C GLN A 709 -14.18 -27.61 -9.58
N THR A 710 -14.71 -26.41 -9.38
CA THR A 710 -15.85 -25.91 -10.16
C THR A 710 -15.45 -25.76 -11.61
N VAL A 711 -16.29 -26.30 -12.48
CA VAL A 711 -16.16 -26.16 -13.92
C VAL A 711 -16.65 -24.78 -14.34
N LYS A 712 -15.82 -24.02 -15.07
CA LYS A 712 -16.08 -22.63 -15.45
C LYS A 712 -16.26 -22.47 -16.96
N ILE A 713 -17.11 -21.53 -17.36
CA ILE A 713 -17.23 -21.09 -18.75
C ILE A 713 -15.87 -20.58 -19.23
N GLY A 714 -15.46 -20.97 -20.44
CA GLY A 714 -14.16 -20.63 -21.03
C GLY A 714 -13.05 -21.67 -20.80
N GLN A 715 -13.26 -22.68 -19.95
CA GLN A 715 -12.28 -23.75 -19.75
C GLN A 715 -12.22 -24.69 -20.96
N HIS A 716 -11.02 -25.15 -21.30
CA HIS A 716 -10.82 -26.16 -22.33
C HIS A 716 -10.95 -27.56 -21.75
N VAL A 717 -11.63 -28.43 -22.48
CA VAL A 717 -11.97 -29.78 -22.06
C VAL A 717 -11.79 -30.77 -23.21
N ARG A 718 -11.51 -32.01 -22.84
CA ARG A 718 -11.63 -33.17 -23.72
C ARG A 718 -12.39 -34.28 -23.03
N PHE A 719 -12.77 -35.30 -23.78
CA PHE A 719 -13.32 -36.52 -23.18
C PHE A 719 -12.25 -37.26 -22.37
N ARG A 720 -12.66 -37.85 -21.24
CA ARG A 720 -11.78 -38.68 -20.41
C ARG A 720 -11.25 -39.88 -21.18
N ALA A 721 -9.97 -40.19 -20.99
CA ALA A 721 -9.36 -41.34 -21.62
C ALA A 721 -10.01 -42.65 -21.14
N GLY A 722 -10.35 -43.54 -22.08
CA GLY A 722 -10.91 -44.86 -21.78
C GLY A 722 -12.43 -44.93 -21.61
N ILE A 723 -13.17 -43.85 -21.91
CA ILE A 723 -14.64 -43.93 -22.01
C ILE A 723 -15.05 -44.64 -23.31
N SER A 724 -15.96 -45.61 -23.22
CA SER A 724 -16.52 -46.29 -24.40
C SER A 724 -17.61 -45.47 -25.08
N GLU A 725 -18.42 -44.77 -24.28
CA GLU A 725 -19.48 -43.87 -24.73
C GLU A 725 -19.80 -42.86 -23.61
N PRO A 726 -19.87 -41.55 -23.89
CA PRO A 726 -20.25 -40.56 -22.89
C PRO A 726 -21.75 -40.68 -22.58
N ARG A 727 -22.15 -40.28 -21.37
CA ARG A 727 -23.51 -40.50 -20.84
C ARG A 727 -24.61 -39.88 -21.71
N TRP A 728 -24.31 -38.79 -22.41
CA TRP A 728 -25.23 -38.06 -23.29
C TRP A 728 -25.08 -38.40 -24.78
N GLY A 729 -24.28 -39.43 -25.10
CA GLY A 729 -23.94 -39.86 -26.45
C GLY A 729 -22.94 -38.91 -27.12
N TRP A 730 -22.27 -39.42 -28.16
CA TRP A 730 -21.22 -38.70 -28.88
C TRP A 730 -21.74 -37.47 -29.64
N ARG A 731 -22.96 -37.50 -30.19
CA ARG A 731 -23.63 -36.37 -30.89
C ARG A 731 -22.67 -35.59 -31.80
N ASP A 732 -22.09 -36.30 -32.76
CA ASP A 732 -21.13 -35.81 -33.75
C ASP A 732 -19.72 -35.46 -33.22
N ALA A 733 -19.50 -35.54 -31.90
CA ALA A 733 -18.16 -35.57 -31.30
C ALA A 733 -17.55 -36.98 -31.35
N ASN A 734 -16.25 -37.08 -31.10
CA ASN A 734 -15.49 -38.33 -31.04
C ASN A 734 -14.62 -38.36 -29.76
N PRO A 735 -14.02 -39.51 -29.38
CA PRO A 735 -13.22 -39.62 -28.17
C PRO A 735 -12.06 -38.62 -28.05
N ASP A 736 -11.54 -38.15 -29.18
CA ASP A 736 -10.42 -37.21 -29.24
C ASP A 736 -10.90 -35.75 -29.39
N SER A 737 -12.21 -35.49 -29.34
CA SER A 737 -12.77 -34.16 -29.50
C SER A 737 -12.41 -33.27 -28.32
N ARG A 738 -11.93 -32.07 -28.66
CA ARG A 738 -11.57 -31.00 -27.72
C ARG A 738 -12.48 -29.81 -27.92
N GLY A 739 -12.82 -29.13 -26.84
CA GLY A 739 -13.78 -28.05 -26.88
C GLY A 739 -13.67 -27.10 -25.70
N ILE A 740 -14.49 -26.06 -25.76
CA ILE A 740 -14.55 -25.03 -24.72
C ILE A 740 -15.91 -25.08 -24.06
N ILE A 741 -15.94 -24.98 -22.73
CA ILE A 741 -17.19 -24.90 -21.98
C ILE A 741 -17.86 -23.56 -22.27
N ALA A 742 -19.01 -23.62 -22.95
CA ALA A 742 -19.81 -22.48 -23.35
C ALA A 742 -20.92 -22.14 -22.35
N GLY A 743 -21.27 -23.07 -21.45
CA GLY A 743 -22.30 -22.83 -20.43
C GLY A 743 -22.31 -23.90 -19.35
N VAL A 744 -22.70 -23.50 -18.15
CA VAL A 744 -22.88 -24.39 -16.98
C VAL A 744 -24.25 -24.08 -16.37
N HIS A 745 -25.09 -25.08 -16.23
CA HIS A 745 -26.45 -24.94 -15.72
C HIS A 745 -26.54 -25.29 -14.23
N ALA A 746 -27.59 -24.84 -13.56
CA ALA A 746 -27.74 -24.94 -12.09
C ALA A 746 -27.90 -26.38 -11.56
N ASP A 747 -28.20 -27.33 -12.44
CA ASP A 747 -28.28 -28.77 -12.17
C ASP A 747 -26.97 -29.52 -12.46
N GLY A 748 -25.91 -28.79 -12.86
CA GLY A 748 -24.62 -29.36 -13.23
C GLY A 748 -24.50 -29.80 -14.69
N GLU A 749 -25.50 -29.55 -15.56
CA GLU A 749 -25.35 -29.74 -17.02
C GLU A 749 -24.26 -28.81 -17.56
N VAL A 750 -23.29 -29.36 -18.29
CA VAL A 750 -22.29 -28.56 -19.01
C VAL A 750 -22.58 -28.56 -20.51
N ARG A 751 -22.42 -27.39 -21.13
CA ARG A 751 -22.50 -27.19 -22.57
C ARG A 751 -21.11 -26.90 -23.10
N VAL A 752 -20.64 -27.70 -24.04
CA VAL A 752 -19.30 -27.64 -24.61
C VAL A 752 -19.40 -27.39 -26.11
N ALA A 753 -18.68 -26.38 -26.59
CA ALA A 753 -18.44 -26.16 -28.01
C ALA A 753 -17.20 -26.99 -28.42
N PHE A 754 -17.41 -28.18 -29.00
CA PHE A 754 -16.31 -28.97 -29.56
C PHE A 754 -15.87 -28.40 -30.90
N PHE A 755 -14.56 -28.27 -31.10
CA PHE A 755 -14.01 -27.73 -32.34
C PHE A 755 -14.36 -28.64 -33.53
N GLY A 756 -14.89 -28.05 -34.60
CA GLY A 756 -15.30 -28.79 -35.80
C GLY A 756 -16.63 -29.54 -35.69
N VAL A 757 -17.31 -29.51 -34.53
CA VAL A 757 -18.64 -30.09 -34.35
C VAL A 757 -19.70 -28.97 -34.37
N PRO A 758 -20.70 -29.01 -35.27
CA PRO A 758 -21.72 -27.98 -35.33
C PRO A 758 -22.68 -28.07 -34.12
N GLY A 759 -22.70 -27.02 -33.30
CA GLY A 759 -23.61 -26.89 -32.14
C GLY A 759 -22.90 -27.08 -30.79
N LEU A 760 -23.69 -27.04 -29.71
CA LEU A 760 -23.18 -27.26 -28.35
C LEU A 760 -23.49 -28.68 -27.89
N TRP A 761 -22.45 -29.44 -27.59
CA TRP A 761 -22.57 -30.73 -26.94
C TRP A 761 -23.02 -30.52 -25.50
N ARG A 762 -24.01 -31.29 -25.04
CA ARG A 762 -24.53 -31.24 -23.68
C ARG A 762 -24.15 -32.52 -22.99
N GLY A 763 -23.62 -32.43 -21.78
CA GLY A 763 -23.39 -33.64 -21.01
C GLY A 763 -23.00 -33.45 -19.56
N ASP A 764 -22.51 -34.54 -18.99
CA ASP A 764 -22.09 -34.59 -17.60
C ASP A 764 -20.60 -34.20 -17.50
N PRO A 765 -20.24 -33.25 -16.62
CA PRO A 765 -18.85 -32.87 -16.39
C PRO A 765 -17.96 -34.04 -15.97
N ALA A 766 -18.52 -35.13 -15.42
CA ALA A 766 -17.76 -36.32 -15.06
C ALA A 766 -17.25 -37.13 -16.27
N ASP A 767 -17.77 -36.89 -17.47
CA ASP A 767 -17.29 -37.49 -18.73
C ASP A 767 -16.12 -36.70 -19.34
N LEU A 768 -15.87 -35.50 -18.83
CA LEU A 768 -14.86 -34.57 -19.32
C LEU A 768 -13.63 -34.53 -18.40
N GLU A 769 -12.50 -34.19 -19.00
CA GLU A 769 -11.26 -33.86 -18.33
C GLU A 769 -10.92 -32.42 -18.69
N ILE A 770 -10.63 -31.59 -17.68
CA ILE A 770 -10.17 -30.22 -17.90
C ILE A 770 -8.74 -30.31 -18.46
N GLU A 771 -8.53 -29.78 -19.65
CA GLU A 771 -7.18 -29.64 -20.19
C GLU A 771 -6.58 -28.35 -19.67
N ASN A 772 -5.51 -28.50 -18.88
CA ASN A 772 -4.69 -27.36 -18.51
C ASN A 772 -4.02 -26.83 -19.78
N ILE A 773 -4.44 -25.65 -20.19
CA ILE A 773 -3.71 -24.87 -21.16
C ILE A 773 -2.72 -24.05 -20.36
N PHE A 774 -1.44 -24.25 -20.67
CA PHE A 774 -0.43 -23.37 -20.14
C PHE A 774 -0.35 -22.12 -21.01
N GLU A 775 -0.44 -20.96 -20.39
CA GLU A 775 -0.36 -19.69 -21.09
C GLU A 775 1.10 -19.35 -21.45
N VAL A 776 1.29 -18.51 -22.46
CA VAL A 776 2.62 -18.03 -22.83
C VAL A 776 3.24 -17.27 -21.66
N GLY A 777 4.43 -17.70 -21.22
CA GLY A 777 5.14 -17.16 -20.06
C GLY A 777 4.98 -17.98 -18.79
N GLU A 778 4.12 -18.99 -18.77
CA GLU A 778 4.04 -19.95 -17.66
C GLU A 778 5.25 -20.88 -17.65
N TRP A 779 5.65 -21.25 -16.44
CA TRP A 779 6.78 -22.14 -16.20
C TRP A 779 6.28 -23.56 -16.04
N VAL A 780 6.85 -24.47 -16.82
CA VAL A 780 6.45 -25.87 -16.87
C VAL A 780 7.64 -26.79 -16.66
N ARG A 781 7.39 -27.95 -16.08
CA ARG A 781 8.35 -29.03 -15.92
C ARG A 781 7.92 -30.23 -16.77
N LEU A 782 8.89 -30.87 -17.42
CA LEU A 782 8.67 -32.12 -18.14
C LEU A 782 8.40 -33.25 -17.13
N ARG A 783 7.30 -33.98 -17.27
CA ARG A 783 6.94 -35.08 -16.35
C ARG A 783 7.92 -36.25 -16.44
N ASN A 784 7.92 -37.09 -15.41
CA ASN A 784 8.87 -38.19 -15.24
C ASN A 784 8.67 -39.37 -16.21
N ASP A 785 7.54 -39.42 -16.90
CA ASP A 785 7.09 -40.48 -17.81
C ASP A 785 7.37 -40.18 -19.29
N VAL A 786 8.00 -39.05 -19.60
CA VAL A 786 8.30 -38.62 -20.97
C VAL A 786 9.65 -39.19 -21.44
N GLU A 787 9.67 -39.77 -22.65
CA GLU A 787 10.91 -40.24 -23.28
C GLU A 787 11.91 -39.09 -23.46
N GLN A 788 13.20 -39.41 -23.32
CA GLN A 788 14.27 -38.40 -23.36
C GLN A 788 14.31 -37.70 -24.73
N TRP A 789 14.00 -36.40 -24.76
CA TRP A 789 14.10 -35.58 -25.96
C TRP A 789 15.38 -34.76 -25.94
N ARG A 790 16.33 -35.09 -26.85
CA ARG A 790 17.64 -34.43 -26.95
C ARG A 790 18.38 -34.42 -25.61
N SER A 791 18.82 -33.26 -25.11
CA SER A 791 19.53 -33.13 -23.83
C SER A 791 18.61 -32.92 -22.62
N LEU A 792 17.29 -32.85 -22.84
CA LEU A 792 16.30 -32.71 -21.78
C LEU A 792 16.14 -34.02 -21.02
N LYS A 793 16.08 -33.92 -19.70
CA LYS A 793 15.82 -35.05 -18.80
C LYS A 793 14.42 -34.90 -18.22
N PRO A 794 13.78 -35.99 -17.80
CA PRO A 794 12.56 -35.87 -17.02
C PRO A 794 12.83 -34.99 -15.78
N GLY A 795 11.97 -34.01 -15.55
CA GLY A 795 12.18 -32.96 -14.53
C GLY A 795 12.84 -31.66 -15.02
N SER A 796 13.23 -31.55 -16.30
CA SER A 796 13.68 -30.28 -16.90
C SER A 796 12.59 -29.20 -16.81
N ILE A 797 12.98 -27.96 -16.55
CA ILE A 797 12.07 -26.81 -16.41
C ILE A 797 12.25 -25.87 -17.61
N GLY A 798 11.13 -25.43 -18.19
CA GLY A 798 11.09 -24.54 -19.34
C GLY A 798 9.95 -23.53 -19.26
N VAL A 799 9.93 -22.60 -20.19
CA VAL A 799 8.94 -21.53 -20.30
C VAL A 799 8.10 -21.73 -21.54
N VAL A 800 6.78 -21.66 -21.38
CA VAL A 800 5.81 -21.79 -22.48
C VAL A 800 5.89 -20.56 -23.38
N HIS A 801 6.10 -20.77 -24.67
CA HIS A 801 6.25 -19.72 -25.68
C HIS A 801 5.08 -19.63 -26.65
N GLY A 802 4.26 -20.66 -26.72
CA GLY A 802 3.16 -20.72 -27.66
C GLY A 802 2.37 -22.01 -27.51
N VAL A 803 1.23 -22.01 -28.18
CA VAL A 803 0.28 -23.11 -28.19
C VAL A 803 0.03 -23.42 -29.68
N GLY A 804 0.08 -24.69 -30.08
CA GLY A 804 -0.01 -25.10 -31.49
C GLY A 804 -1.44 -25.07 -32.02
N TYR A 805 -1.66 -24.50 -33.20
CA TYR A 805 -3.00 -24.44 -33.81
C TYR A 805 -2.97 -25.05 -35.21
N GLN A 806 -4.00 -25.83 -35.54
CA GLN A 806 -4.29 -26.29 -36.88
C GLN A 806 -5.56 -25.58 -37.39
N GLY A 807 -5.37 -24.49 -38.13
CA GLY A 807 -6.47 -23.56 -38.45
C GLY A 807 -6.85 -22.73 -37.22
N ASP A 808 -8.14 -22.62 -36.93
CA ASP A 808 -8.66 -21.95 -35.71
C ASP A 808 -8.80 -22.89 -34.50
N ALA A 809 -8.40 -24.17 -34.64
CA ALA A 809 -8.52 -25.19 -33.61
C ALA A 809 -7.16 -25.45 -32.94
N TRP A 810 -7.14 -25.47 -31.61
CA TRP A 810 -5.97 -25.88 -30.85
C TRP A 810 -5.64 -27.35 -31.15
N ASP A 811 -4.42 -27.63 -31.63
CA ASP A 811 -4.00 -28.98 -32.02
C ASP A 811 -3.53 -29.86 -30.83
N GLY A 812 -3.57 -29.30 -29.62
CA GLY A 812 -3.19 -29.97 -28.39
C GLY A 812 -1.71 -29.92 -28.05
N THR A 813 -0.89 -29.29 -28.90
CA THR A 813 0.54 -29.13 -28.66
C THR A 813 0.86 -27.80 -27.98
N ILE A 814 1.93 -27.79 -27.20
CA ILE A 814 2.48 -26.63 -26.51
C ILE A 814 3.95 -26.51 -26.89
N HIS A 815 4.34 -25.27 -27.19
CA HIS A 815 5.69 -24.91 -27.57
C HIS A 815 6.42 -24.40 -26.32
N VAL A 816 7.37 -25.15 -25.79
CA VAL A 816 8.12 -24.82 -24.59
C VAL A 816 9.59 -24.59 -24.96
N ALA A 817 10.18 -23.48 -24.50
CA ALA A 817 11.63 -23.34 -24.53
C ALA A 817 12.22 -23.85 -23.23
N PHE A 818 13.19 -24.75 -23.35
CA PHE A 818 13.97 -25.26 -22.23
C PHE A 818 15.38 -24.67 -22.24
N CYS A 819 15.92 -24.46 -21.04
CA CYS A 819 17.23 -23.86 -20.87
C CYS A 819 18.34 -24.67 -21.56
N GLY A 820 19.04 -24.04 -22.51
CA GLY A 820 20.17 -24.64 -23.24
C GLY A 820 19.83 -25.35 -24.55
N GLU A 821 18.55 -25.39 -24.97
CA GLU A 821 18.13 -25.93 -26.26
C GLU A 821 17.86 -24.80 -27.28
N GLN A 822 18.32 -24.96 -28.51
CA GLN A 822 18.09 -23.97 -29.59
C GLN A 822 16.70 -24.09 -30.21
N GLU A 823 16.13 -25.30 -30.21
CA GLU A 823 14.79 -25.58 -30.74
C GLU A 823 13.78 -25.70 -29.60
N ARG A 824 12.56 -25.21 -29.83
CA ARG A 824 11.46 -25.32 -28.87
C ARG A 824 10.96 -26.75 -28.87
N TRP A 825 10.73 -27.29 -27.68
CA TRP A 825 10.02 -28.54 -27.52
C TRP A 825 8.56 -28.33 -27.92
N ILE A 826 8.05 -29.21 -28.78
CA ILE A 826 6.65 -29.22 -29.22
C ILE A 826 6.09 -30.58 -28.83
N GLY A 827 5.09 -30.57 -27.96
CA GLY A 827 4.46 -31.80 -27.50
C GLY A 827 3.16 -31.55 -26.76
N PRO A 828 2.44 -32.61 -26.37
CA PRO A 828 1.14 -32.49 -25.76
C PRO A 828 1.23 -31.88 -24.35
N SER A 829 0.26 -31.05 -23.98
CA SER A 829 0.18 -30.42 -22.65
C SER A 829 0.18 -31.43 -21.49
N SER A 830 -0.28 -32.65 -21.74
CA SER A 830 -0.32 -33.75 -20.76
C SER A 830 1.06 -34.22 -20.29
N GLN A 831 2.12 -33.93 -21.06
CA GLN A 831 3.51 -34.27 -20.72
C GLN A 831 4.19 -33.21 -19.85
N LEU A 832 3.47 -32.13 -19.52
CA LEU A 832 3.96 -31.00 -18.74
C LEU A 832 3.23 -30.90 -17.40
N GLU A 833 3.90 -30.33 -16.40
CA GLU A 833 3.31 -29.90 -15.14
C GLU A 833 3.68 -28.44 -14.85
N GLY A 834 2.77 -27.66 -14.29
CA GLY A 834 3.06 -26.27 -13.92
C GLY A 834 4.01 -26.20 -12.73
N VAL A 835 4.96 -25.26 -12.76
CA VAL A 835 5.87 -25.01 -11.63
C VAL A 835 5.86 -23.55 -11.24
N SER A 836 6.14 -23.28 -9.96
CA SER A 836 6.21 -21.92 -9.45
C SER A 836 7.25 -21.11 -10.23
N LYS A 837 6.85 -19.96 -10.77
CA LYS A 837 7.73 -19.02 -11.46
C LYS A 837 8.88 -18.58 -10.55
N PHE A 838 10.06 -18.40 -11.14
CA PHE A 838 11.17 -17.69 -10.52
C PHE A 838 11.05 -16.20 -10.83
N VAL A 839 11.37 -15.35 -9.86
CA VAL A 839 11.25 -13.89 -10.00
C VAL A 839 12.62 -13.24 -9.82
N VAL A 840 12.89 -12.16 -10.55
CA VAL A 840 14.08 -11.33 -10.35
C VAL A 840 14.05 -10.73 -8.94
N GLY A 841 15.19 -10.72 -8.24
CA GLY A 841 15.29 -10.36 -6.82
C GLY A 841 15.18 -11.55 -5.87
N GLN A 842 14.79 -12.73 -6.35
CA GLN A 842 14.65 -13.93 -5.50
C GLN A 842 16.01 -14.57 -5.17
N ARG A 843 16.20 -15.00 -3.92
CA ARG A 843 17.40 -15.72 -3.47
C ARG A 843 17.30 -17.21 -3.79
N VAL A 844 18.35 -17.75 -4.40
CA VAL A 844 18.42 -19.14 -4.84
C VAL A 844 19.78 -19.75 -4.55
N ARG A 845 19.81 -21.09 -4.37
CA ARG A 845 21.05 -21.88 -4.25
C ARG A 845 20.98 -23.11 -5.16
N ILE A 846 22.13 -23.69 -5.46
CA ILE A 846 22.20 -24.94 -6.22
C ILE A 846 21.80 -26.11 -5.31
N ARG A 847 20.85 -26.94 -5.78
CA ARG A 847 20.38 -28.12 -5.06
C ARG A 847 21.54 -29.03 -4.66
N GLY A 848 21.56 -29.50 -3.42
CA GLY A 848 22.63 -30.35 -2.89
C GLY A 848 22.84 -31.69 -3.63
N CYS A 849 21.85 -32.14 -4.41
CA CYS A 849 21.94 -33.36 -5.22
C CYS A 849 22.72 -33.19 -6.56
N ILE A 850 23.06 -31.95 -6.97
CA ILE A 850 23.66 -31.66 -8.28
C ILE A 850 25.19 -31.63 -8.23
N ARG A 851 25.88 -32.73 -8.55
CA ARG A 851 27.36 -32.77 -8.47
C ARG A 851 28.07 -31.74 -9.36
N GLN A 852 27.52 -31.46 -10.55
CA GLN A 852 28.03 -30.45 -11.48
C GLN A 852 26.85 -29.79 -12.21
N PRO A 853 26.66 -28.46 -12.08
CA PRO A 853 25.67 -27.70 -12.81
C PRO A 853 25.95 -27.67 -14.31
N ARG A 854 24.89 -27.64 -15.12
CA ARG A 854 24.96 -27.66 -16.60
C ARG A 854 25.83 -26.56 -17.19
N PHE A 855 25.89 -25.39 -16.57
CA PHE A 855 26.63 -24.22 -17.07
C PHE A 855 27.96 -23.95 -16.34
N GLY A 856 28.39 -24.86 -15.44
CA GLY A 856 29.67 -24.78 -14.72
C GLY A 856 29.65 -23.93 -13.43
N TRP A 857 30.69 -24.09 -12.60
CA TRP A 857 30.90 -23.34 -11.35
C TRP A 857 31.91 -22.20 -11.58
N SER A 858 31.60 -20.96 -11.18
CA SER A 858 32.56 -19.84 -11.20
C SER A 858 33.01 -19.46 -9.77
N ASN A 859 33.84 -20.31 -9.14
CA ASN A 859 34.31 -20.14 -7.75
C ASN A 859 33.21 -20.17 -6.67
N HIS A 860 32.14 -20.90 -6.93
CA HIS A 860 31.02 -21.06 -6.00
C HIS A 860 30.85 -22.52 -5.61
N SER A 861 30.07 -22.79 -4.56
CA SER A 861 29.80 -24.12 -4.01
C SER A 861 28.30 -24.30 -3.76
N HIS A 862 27.88 -25.50 -3.34
CA HIS A 862 26.48 -25.77 -2.97
C HIS A 862 25.92 -24.88 -1.85
N SER A 863 26.80 -24.22 -1.09
CA SER A 863 26.43 -23.25 -0.04
C SER A 863 26.36 -21.80 -0.55
N SER A 864 26.73 -21.54 -1.81
CA SER A 864 26.63 -20.21 -2.39
C SER A 864 25.17 -19.85 -2.68
N ILE A 865 24.69 -18.81 -1.99
CA ILE A 865 23.38 -18.20 -2.21
C ILE A 865 23.59 -16.97 -3.07
N GLY A 866 22.80 -16.83 -4.14
CA GLY A 866 22.78 -15.62 -4.94
C GLY A 866 21.37 -15.18 -5.29
N THR A 867 21.27 -13.94 -5.73
CA THR A 867 20.01 -13.29 -6.08
C THR A 867 19.81 -13.33 -7.59
N ILE A 868 18.64 -13.74 -8.06
CA ILE A 868 18.32 -13.73 -9.49
C ILE A 868 18.33 -12.28 -9.98
N SER A 869 19.25 -11.95 -10.86
CA SER A 869 19.40 -10.61 -11.47
C SER A 869 18.58 -10.44 -12.75
N SER A 870 18.42 -11.51 -13.51
CA SER A 870 17.61 -11.56 -14.72
C SER A 870 17.31 -13.01 -15.10
N ILE A 871 16.28 -13.19 -15.91
CA ILE A 871 15.83 -14.48 -16.44
C ILE A 871 15.75 -14.32 -17.95
N ASP A 872 16.49 -15.15 -18.69
CA ASP A 872 16.49 -15.14 -20.16
C ASP A 872 15.19 -15.78 -20.69
N ALA A 873 14.87 -15.55 -21.97
CA ALA A 873 13.63 -16.04 -22.59
C ALA A 873 13.52 -17.58 -22.63
N ASP A 874 14.64 -18.30 -22.61
CA ASP A 874 14.70 -19.77 -22.51
C ASP A 874 14.57 -20.29 -21.07
N GLY A 875 14.30 -19.40 -20.10
CA GLY A 875 14.20 -19.71 -18.68
C GLY A 875 15.53 -19.68 -17.93
N LYS A 876 16.67 -19.42 -18.59
CA LYS A 876 17.98 -19.43 -17.93
C LYS A 876 18.09 -18.34 -16.86
N LEU A 877 18.58 -18.71 -15.67
CA LEU A 877 18.70 -17.78 -14.55
C LEU A 877 20.09 -17.16 -14.52
N ARG A 878 20.17 -15.82 -14.40
CA ARG A 878 21.42 -15.11 -14.12
C ARG A 878 21.45 -14.71 -12.66
N ILE A 879 22.36 -15.30 -11.90
CA ILE A 879 22.45 -15.10 -10.45
C ILE A 879 23.59 -14.14 -10.13
N HIS A 880 23.32 -13.14 -9.30
CA HIS A 880 24.29 -12.19 -8.77
C HIS A 880 24.58 -12.50 -7.29
N THR A 881 25.85 -12.46 -6.89
CA THR A 881 26.28 -12.66 -5.50
C THR A 881 27.03 -11.41 -5.00
N PRO A 882 26.76 -10.90 -3.78
CA PRO A 882 27.48 -9.75 -3.25
C PRO A 882 28.87 -10.17 -2.77
N ALA A 883 29.89 -10.01 -3.64
CA ALA A 883 31.32 -9.87 -3.36
C ALA A 883 32.12 -10.20 -4.64
N GLY A 884 32.53 -9.19 -5.41
CA GLY A 884 33.62 -9.27 -6.41
C GLY A 884 33.54 -10.30 -7.56
N ALA A 885 32.47 -11.10 -7.68
CA ALA A 885 32.36 -12.17 -8.67
C ALA A 885 31.38 -11.84 -9.80
N ARG A 886 31.72 -12.26 -11.02
CA ARG A 886 30.86 -12.15 -12.21
C ARG A 886 29.55 -12.92 -12.00
N ALA A 887 28.45 -12.38 -12.52
CA ALA A 887 27.17 -13.10 -12.55
C ALA A 887 27.33 -14.44 -13.28
N TRP A 888 26.76 -15.49 -12.71
CA TRP A 888 26.83 -16.86 -13.24
C TRP A 888 25.45 -17.36 -13.66
N LEU A 889 25.44 -18.19 -14.70
CA LEU A 889 24.24 -18.69 -15.38
C LEU A 889 23.90 -20.08 -14.85
N THR A 890 22.63 -20.34 -14.56
CA THR A 890 22.19 -21.66 -14.06
C THR A 890 20.88 -22.13 -14.72
N ASP A 891 20.69 -23.45 -14.74
CA ASP A 891 19.43 -24.07 -15.14
C ASP A 891 18.43 -23.99 -13.98
N PRO A 892 17.18 -23.53 -14.21
CA PRO A 892 16.14 -23.52 -13.19
C PRO A 892 15.88 -24.87 -12.50
N ALA A 893 16.10 -25.98 -13.20
CA ALA A 893 15.92 -27.32 -12.64
C ALA A 893 16.99 -27.69 -11.60
N GLU A 894 18.15 -27.01 -11.62
CA GLU A 894 19.30 -27.29 -10.76
C GLU A 894 19.31 -26.41 -9.49
N VAL A 895 18.44 -25.41 -9.42
CA VAL A 895 18.34 -24.49 -8.29
C VAL A 895 17.13 -24.78 -7.42
N GLU A 896 17.25 -24.44 -6.15
CA GLU A 896 16.16 -24.36 -5.20
C GLU A 896 16.02 -22.94 -4.67
N LYS A 897 14.78 -22.58 -4.35
CA LYS A 897 14.47 -21.34 -3.66
C LYS A 897 15.06 -21.48 -2.26
N VAL A 898 15.83 -20.48 -1.84
CA VAL A 898 16.21 -20.38 -0.43
C VAL A 898 15.00 -19.77 0.25
N GLU A 899 14.16 -20.62 0.82
CA GLU A 899 13.22 -20.18 1.86
C GLU A 899 14.08 -19.63 3.00
N ASP A 900 13.81 -18.41 3.45
CA ASP A 900 14.66 -17.66 4.36
C ASP A 900 15.14 -18.54 5.53
N GLU A 901 16.40 -19.00 5.48
CA GLU A 901 17.06 -19.57 6.64
C GLU A 901 17.02 -18.47 7.70
N GLU A 902 16.33 -18.71 8.82
CA GLU A 902 16.07 -17.70 9.85
C GLU A 902 17.35 -16.91 10.14
N GLU A 903 17.32 -15.62 9.80
CA GLU A 903 18.46 -14.75 9.98
C GLU A 903 18.96 -14.83 11.43
N VAL A 904 20.28 -14.90 11.62
CA VAL A 904 20.87 -14.96 12.96
C VAL A 904 20.66 -13.59 13.60
N CYS A 905 19.75 -13.54 14.57
CA CYS A 905 19.33 -12.33 15.23
C CYS A 905 20.14 -12.08 16.50
N ILE A 906 20.14 -10.82 16.95
CA ILE A 906 20.65 -10.46 18.27
C ILE A 906 19.88 -11.26 19.34
N GLY A 907 20.60 -11.89 20.27
CA GLY A 907 20.08 -12.77 21.31
C GLY A 907 20.13 -14.26 20.96
N ASP A 908 20.38 -14.61 19.69
CA ASP A 908 20.50 -16.01 19.29
C ASP A 908 21.76 -16.65 19.88
N TRP A 909 21.60 -17.88 20.35
CA TRP A 909 22.72 -18.72 20.76
C TRP A 909 23.30 -19.37 19.53
N VAL A 910 24.62 -19.26 19.37
CA VAL A 910 25.31 -19.70 18.17
C VAL A 910 26.57 -20.48 18.52
N LYS A 911 26.94 -21.41 17.65
CA LYS A 911 28.27 -22.02 17.63
C LYS A 911 28.87 -21.89 16.25
N VAL A 912 30.20 -21.98 16.18
CA VAL A 912 30.91 -21.97 14.89
C VAL A 912 30.60 -23.26 14.13
N LYS A 913 30.18 -23.16 12.87
CA LYS A 913 29.85 -24.33 12.04
C LYS A 913 31.07 -25.24 11.87
N ASP A 914 30.88 -26.54 11.97
CA ASP A 914 31.94 -27.54 11.77
C ASP A 914 32.54 -27.50 10.34
N SER A 915 31.80 -26.93 9.38
CA SER A 915 32.22 -26.77 7.99
C SER A 915 33.19 -25.61 7.73
N VAL A 916 33.41 -24.71 8.70
CA VAL A 916 34.25 -23.52 8.52
C VAL A 916 35.71 -23.87 8.79
N GLY A 917 36.50 -24.10 7.73
CA GLY A 917 37.92 -24.42 7.89
C GLY A 917 38.84 -23.22 8.05
N THR A 918 38.42 -22.03 7.62
CA THR A 918 39.22 -20.80 7.67
C THR A 918 38.30 -19.61 7.90
N PRO A 919 38.41 -18.91 9.04
CA PRO A 919 37.50 -17.83 9.35
C PRO A 919 37.93 -16.49 8.73
N VAL A 920 36.94 -15.64 8.47
CA VAL A 920 37.12 -14.28 7.94
C VAL A 920 37.84 -13.39 8.96
N TYR A 921 37.59 -13.59 10.26
CA TYR A 921 38.29 -12.92 11.36
C TYR A 921 38.97 -13.95 12.27
N GLN A 922 40.07 -13.57 12.94
CA GLN A 922 40.82 -14.51 13.79
C GLN A 922 39.97 -15.06 14.95
N TRP A 923 40.02 -16.37 15.17
CA TRP A 923 39.25 -17.05 16.22
C TRP A 923 39.74 -16.78 17.65
N GLY A 924 41.02 -16.45 17.85
CA GLY A 924 41.59 -16.38 19.20
C GLY A 924 41.40 -17.70 19.96
N ASP A 925 40.73 -17.65 21.11
CA ASP A 925 40.44 -18.81 21.98
C ASP A 925 39.11 -19.54 21.65
N VAL A 926 38.40 -19.09 20.62
CA VAL A 926 37.13 -19.66 20.13
C VAL A 926 37.42 -20.86 19.22
N ASN A 927 36.60 -21.91 19.35
CA ASN A 927 36.66 -23.09 18.50
C ASN A 927 35.24 -23.60 18.17
N HIS A 928 35.15 -24.63 17.32
CA HIS A 928 33.87 -25.22 16.91
C HIS A 928 32.96 -25.72 18.04
N SER A 929 33.54 -26.01 19.22
CA SER A 929 32.76 -26.41 20.40
C SER A 929 32.32 -25.25 21.28
N SER A 930 32.79 -24.02 21.01
CA SER A 930 32.45 -22.82 21.77
C SER A 930 31.03 -22.36 21.43
N ILE A 931 30.24 -22.08 22.46
CA ILE A 931 28.86 -21.60 22.33
C ILE A 931 28.80 -20.19 22.90
N GLY A 932 28.27 -19.26 22.10
CA GLY A 932 28.16 -17.84 22.45
C GLY A 932 26.81 -17.27 22.10
N VAL A 933 26.56 -16.04 22.53
CA VAL A 933 25.29 -15.33 22.30
C VAL A 933 25.56 -14.11 21.42
N VAL A 934 24.77 -13.91 20.37
CA VAL A 934 24.91 -12.75 19.47
C VAL A 934 24.45 -11.49 20.20
N HIS A 935 25.35 -10.52 20.36
CA HIS A 935 25.06 -9.24 21.03
C HIS A 935 24.78 -8.09 20.06
N ARG A 936 25.36 -8.13 18.87
CA ARG A 936 25.17 -7.11 17.83
C ARG A 936 25.27 -7.76 16.45
N ALA A 937 24.49 -7.27 15.49
CA ALA A 937 24.54 -7.67 14.09
C ALA A 937 24.41 -6.40 13.22
N ASP A 938 25.36 -6.15 12.32
CA ASP A 938 25.35 -5.04 11.36
C ASP A 938 25.97 -5.54 10.03
N ASP A 939 25.33 -5.26 8.88
CA ASP A 939 25.85 -5.55 7.53
C ASP A 939 26.45 -6.97 7.32
N GLY A 940 25.80 -7.99 7.90
CA GLY A 940 26.23 -9.39 7.81
C GLY A 940 27.43 -9.78 8.70
N GLU A 941 27.89 -8.85 9.55
CA GLU A 941 28.84 -9.08 10.64
C GLU A 941 28.10 -9.29 11.97
N LEU A 942 28.58 -10.24 12.77
CA LEU A 942 28.04 -10.58 14.08
C LEU A 942 29.10 -10.38 15.16
N TRP A 943 28.70 -9.78 16.28
CA TRP A 943 29.50 -9.71 17.51
C TRP A 943 28.91 -10.66 18.54
N ILE A 944 29.64 -11.72 18.86
CA ILE A 944 29.21 -12.81 19.74
C ILE A 944 29.94 -12.71 21.07
N ALA A 945 29.18 -12.69 22.18
CA ALA A 945 29.76 -12.85 23.50
C ALA A 945 29.96 -14.34 23.81
N PHE A 946 31.16 -14.68 24.23
CA PHE A 946 31.47 -15.95 24.86
C PHE A 946 31.70 -15.73 26.35
N CYS A 947 31.23 -16.66 27.19
CA CYS A 947 31.33 -16.52 28.64
C CYS A 947 32.78 -16.49 29.18
N PHE A 948 33.76 -16.84 28.35
CA PHE A 948 35.20 -16.83 28.68
C PHE A 948 35.97 -15.68 28.03
N CYS A 949 35.34 -14.81 27.23
CA CYS A 949 35.99 -13.68 26.60
C CYS A 949 35.43 -12.36 27.12
N GLU A 950 36.29 -11.42 27.51
CA GLU A 950 35.87 -10.08 27.93
C GLU A 950 35.50 -9.17 26.74
N ARG A 951 35.88 -9.56 25.51
CA ARG A 951 35.58 -8.84 24.27
C ARG A 951 34.64 -9.66 23.39
N LEU A 952 33.76 -8.99 22.65
CA LEU A 952 32.89 -9.64 21.68
C LEU A 952 33.71 -10.18 20.51
N TRP A 953 33.47 -11.42 20.12
CA TRP A 953 34.09 -12.06 18.97
C TRP A 953 33.36 -11.65 17.69
N LEU A 954 34.10 -11.11 16.72
CA LEU A 954 33.57 -10.67 15.42
C LEU A 954 33.62 -11.82 14.42
N CYS A 955 32.51 -12.11 13.75
CA CYS A 955 32.43 -13.11 12.69
C CYS A 955 31.44 -12.72 11.59
N LYS A 956 31.41 -13.46 10.47
CA LYS A 956 30.34 -13.31 9.48
C LYS A 956 29.16 -14.23 9.81
N ALA A 957 27.93 -13.78 9.54
CA ALA A 957 26.72 -14.53 9.89
C ALA A 957 26.66 -15.96 9.30
N TRP A 958 27.30 -16.20 8.15
CA TRP A 958 27.34 -17.53 7.53
C TRP A 958 28.27 -18.51 8.25
N GLU A 959 29.22 -18.05 9.07
CA GLU A 959 30.23 -18.87 9.77
C GLU A 959 29.68 -19.58 11.01
N VAL A 960 28.51 -19.16 11.47
CA VAL A 960 27.89 -19.66 12.70
C VAL A 960 26.54 -20.30 12.41
N GLU A 961 26.14 -21.23 13.26
CA GLU A 961 24.80 -21.84 13.24
C GLU A 961 24.11 -21.64 14.58
N LYS A 962 22.78 -21.45 14.53
CA LYS A 962 21.96 -21.34 15.74
C LYS A 962 22.01 -22.66 16.50
N VAL A 963 22.19 -22.56 17.81
CA VAL A 963 22.04 -23.67 18.75
C VAL A 963 20.91 -23.37 19.71
N ARG A 964 20.30 -24.43 20.23
CA ARG A 964 19.23 -24.27 21.22
C ARG A 964 19.75 -23.47 22.42
N PRO A 965 19.08 -22.39 22.84
CA PRO A 965 19.43 -21.67 24.06
C PRO A 965 19.14 -22.53 25.29
N PHE A 966 20.01 -22.49 26.28
CA PHE A 966 19.73 -23.06 27.60
C PHE A 966 18.72 -22.18 28.32
N ARG A 967 17.73 -22.79 28.96
CA ARG A 967 16.67 -22.09 29.71
C ARG A 967 16.70 -22.47 31.17
N GLN A 968 16.19 -21.59 32.02
CA GLN A 968 15.97 -21.93 33.43
C GLN A 968 15.00 -23.11 33.53
N GLY A 969 15.33 -24.11 34.35
CA GLY A 969 14.61 -25.37 34.49
C GLY A 969 15.16 -26.51 33.62
N ASP A 970 16.10 -26.26 32.70
CA ASP A 970 16.69 -27.31 31.88
C ASP A 970 17.48 -28.30 32.76
N LYS A 971 17.15 -29.59 32.64
CA LYS A 971 17.89 -30.69 33.27
C LYS A 971 19.14 -30.97 32.46
N VAL A 972 20.28 -30.85 33.11
CA VAL A 972 21.58 -30.86 32.46
C VAL A 972 22.57 -31.77 33.17
N ARG A 973 23.53 -32.28 32.41
CA ARG A 973 24.68 -33.03 32.92
C ARG A 973 25.96 -32.54 32.25
N ILE A 974 27.09 -32.77 32.90
CA ILE A 974 28.39 -32.46 32.30
C ILE A 974 28.61 -33.36 31.07
N ARG A 975 29.13 -32.76 29.99
CA ARG A 975 29.40 -33.46 28.72
C ARG A 975 30.37 -34.63 28.95
N SER A 976 30.00 -35.81 28.47
CA SER A 976 30.83 -37.01 28.57
C SER A 976 32.09 -36.88 27.70
N GLY A 977 33.27 -37.15 28.26
CA GLY A 977 34.56 -37.01 27.57
C GLY A 977 35.27 -35.67 27.80
N LEU A 978 34.72 -34.76 28.61
CA LEU A 978 35.39 -33.54 29.03
C LEU A 978 36.61 -33.90 29.92
N VAL A 979 37.82 -33.56 29.47
CA VAL A 979 39.08 -33.91 30.18
C VAL A 979 39.44 -32.84 31.22
N SER A 980 39.22 -31.57 30.89
CA SER A 980 39.38 -30.43 31.80
C SER A 980 38.39 -29.31 31.44
N PRO A 981 37.42 -28.97 32.30
CA PRO A 981 36.54 -27.82 32.10
C PRO A 981 37.34 -26.53 32.18
N ARG A 982 36.96 -25.52 31.39
CA ARG A 982 37.71 -24.26 31.29
C ARG A 982 37.72 -23.45 32.60
N TRP A 983 36.75 -23.70 33.49
CA TRP A 983 36.60 -23.03 34.80
C TRP A 983 37.08 -23.89 35.99
N GLY A 984 37.77 -25.00 35.72
CA GLY A 984 38.30 -25.91 36.73
C GLY A 984 37.29 -26.94 37.24
N TRP A 985 37.79 -28.12 37.61
CA TRP A 985 36.99 -29.14 38.30
C TRP A 985 36.77 -28.73 39.76
N GLY A 986 35.54 -28.83 40.26
CA GLY A 986 35.29 -28.99 41.69
C GLY A 986 35.30 -30.48 42.07
N MET A 987 34.27 -30.93 42.80
CA MET A 987 34.04 -32.37 43.07
C MET A 987 33.15 -33.04 42.00
N GLU A 988 32.78 -32.32 40.94
CA GLU A 988 31.88 -32.79 39.90
C GLU A 988 32.57 -33.78 38.96
N THR A 989 31.85 -34.85 38.59
CA THR A 989 32.24 -35.78 37.51
C THR A 989 31.19 -35.76 36.39
N TYR A 990 31.45 -36.44 35.27
CA TYR A 990 30.48 -36.60 34.16
C TYR A 990 29.14 -37.24 34.58
N ALA A 991 29.08 -37.86 35.78
CA ALA A 991 27.85 -38.41 36.37
C ALA A 991 27.00 -37.34 37.09
N SER A 992 27.50 -36.11 37.22
CA SER A 992 26.80 -35.02 37.93
C SER A 992 25.64 -34.50 37.12
N LYS A 993 24.44 -34.57 37.70
CA LYS A 993 23.18 -34.07 37.13
C LYS A 993 22.66 -32.88 37.91
N GLY A 994 22.26 -31.83 37.21
CA GLY A 994 21.82 -30.58 37.79
C GLY A 994 20.71 -29.93 36.97
N GLU A 995 20.24 -28.79 37.45
CA GLU A 995 19.20 -28.00 36.82
C GLU A 995 19.71 -26.58 36.62
N VAL A 996 19.51 -26.01 35.43
CA VAL A 996 19.87 -24.63 35.12
C VAL A 996 18.94 -23.72 35.92
N VAL A 997 19.50 -22.96 36.87
CA VAL A 997 18.73 -22.02 37.70
C VAL A 997 18.85 -20.58 37.23
N GLY A 998 19.72 -20.29 36.25
CA GLY A 998 19.84 -18.97 35.65
C GLY A 998 20.84 -18.95 34.50
N VAL A 999 20.63 -18.02 33.57
CA VAL A 999 21.47 -17.80 32.39
C VAL A 999 21.77 -16.31 32.31
N ASP A 1000 23.04 -15.95 32.37
CA ASP A 1000 23.46 -14.55 32.29
C ASP A 1000 23.48 -14.06 30.83
N ALA A 1001 23.41 -12.74 30.61
CA ALA A 1001 23.33 -12.12 29.27
C ALA A 1001 24.46 -12.54 28.32
N ASN A 1002 25.65 -12.86 28.85
CA ASN A 1002 26.82 -13.31 28.08
C ASN A 1002 26.83 -14.83 27.84
N GLY A 1003 25.69 -15.51 28.06
CA GLY A 1003 25.54 -16.95 27.90
C GLY A 1003 26.06 -17.80 29.06
N LYS A 1004 26.40 -17.22 30.22
CA LYS A 1004 26.98 -18.00 31.34
C LYS A 1004 25.89 -18.78 32.09
N LEU A 1005 26.07 -20.10 32.30
CA LEU A 1005 25.09 -20.93 33.00
C LEU A 1005 25.34 -20.96 34.51
N ARG A 1006 24.26 -20.85 35.29
CA ARG A 1006 24.23 -21.12 36.73
C ARG A 1006 23.41 -22.39 36.96
N ILE A 1007 24.04 -23.44 37.45
CA ILE A 1007 23.46 -24.79 37.59
C ILE A 1007 23.45 -25.20 39.06
N LYS A 1008 22.32 -25.73 39.53
CA LYS A 1008 22.21 -26.38 40.85
C LYS A 1008 22.34 -27.89 40.67
N PHE A 1009 23.47 -28.45 41.08
CA PHE A 1009 23.67 -29.91 41.10
C PHE A 1009 22.99 -30.53 42.33
N ARG A 1010 22.41 -31.73 42.16
CA ARG A 1010 21.54 -32.36 43.19
C ARG A 1010 22.19 -32.61 44.55
N TRP A 1011 23.52 -32.71 44.61
CA TRP A 1011 24.29 -33.05 45.82
C TRP A 1011 25.10 -31.88 46.39
N ARG A 1012 25.00 -30.67 45.82
CA ARG A 1012 25.80 -29.50 46.20
C ARG A 1012 24.91 -28.30 46.57
N ASP A 1013 25.24 -27.63 47.68
CA ASP A 1013 24.52 -26.42 48.12
C ASP A 1013 24.92 -25.14 47.36
N ARG A 1014 26.15 -25.06 46.86
CA ARG A 1014 26.62 -23.90 46.06
C ARG A 1014 26.35 -24.11 44.58
N LEU A 1015 25.87 -23.05 43.92
CA LEU A 1015 25.63 -23.02 42.49
C LEU A 1015 26.94 -23.17 41.71
N TRP A 1016 26.94 -24.06 40.73
CA TRP A 1016 28.01 -24.18 39.76
C TRP A 1016 27.81 -23.14 38.66
N ILE A 1017 28.89 -22.48 38.27
CA ILE A 1017 28.88 -21.48 37.20
C ILE A 1017 29.88 -21.93 36.15
N GLY A 1018 29.47 -22.06 34.90
CA GLY A 1018 30.40 -22.49 33.86
C GLY A 1018 29.89 -22.32 32.44
N ASP A 1019 30.72 -22.79 31.52
CA ASP A 1019 30.57 -22.62 30.09
C ASP A 1019 29.46 -23.55 29.55
N PRO A 1020 28.51 -23.04 28.75
CA PRO A 1020 27.53 -23.87 28.07
C PRO A 1020 28.12 -25.00 27.23
N ALA A 1021 29.32 -24.83 26.69
CA ALA A 1021 30.02 -25.85 25.91
C ALA A 1021 30.36 -27.11 26.74
N ASP A 1022 30.49 -26.99 28.07
CA ASP A 1022 30.86 -28.09 28.96
C ASP A 1022 29.65 -28.93 29.41
N VAL A 1023 28.43 -28.51 29.03
CA VAL A 1023 27.17 -29.04 29.53
C VAL A 1023 26.30 -29.54 28.38
N VAL A 1024 25.53 -30.61 28.63
CA VAL A 1024 24.54 -31.15 27.70
C VAL A 1024 23.22 -31.42 28.43
N LEU A 1025 22.12 -31.44 27.69
CA LEU A 1025 20.81 -31.79 28.23
C LEU A 1025 20.80 -33.28 28.63
N ASP A 1026 20.17 -33.59 29.76
CA ASP A 1026 20.08 -34.95 30.30
C ASP A 1026 18.82 -35.66 29.78
N ASP A 1027 18.86 -36.14 28.54
CA ASP A 1027 17.74 -36.82 27.87
C ASP A 1027 17.64 -38.29 28.29
N ALA A 1028 16.87 -38.57 29.33
CA ALA A 1028 16.66 -39.94 29.86
C ALA A 1028 15.43 -40.68 29.29
N HIS A 1029 14.83 -40.23 28.18
CA HIS A 1029 13.56 -40.81 27.68
C HIS A 1029 13.57 -41.37 26.24
N LEU A 1030 14.72 -41.54 25.58
CA LEU A 1030 14.79 -42.01 24.17
C LEU A 1030 15.55 -43.33 23.93
N LEU A 1031 15.82 -44.14 24.96
CA LEU A 1031 16.57 -45.41 24.82
C LEU A 1031 15.81 -46.62 25.38
N THR A 1032 14.62 -46.93 24.87
CA THR A 1032 13.92 -48.20 25.20
C THR A 1032 13.22 -48.93 24.05
N GLU A 1033 13.38 -48.53 22.79
CA GLU A 1033 12.79 -49.28 21.64
C GLU A 1033 13.79 -49.69 20.54
N ALA A 1034 15.09 -49.63 20.80
CA ALA A 1034 16.13 -50.08 19.85
C ALA A 1034 16.81 -51.39 20.27
N SER A 1035 16.10 -52.27 20.97
CA SER A 1035 16.57 -53.63 21.27
C SER A 1035 15.41 -54.61 21.41
N ASN A 1036 14.78 -54.96 20.28
CA ASN A 1036 14.12 -56.25 20.04
C ASN A 1036 13.69 -56.33 18.57
N GLY A 1037 14.30 -57.25 17.80
CA GLY A 1037 13.78 -57.67 16.50
C GLY A 1037 14.81 -57.85 15.38
N PHE A 1038 15.64 -58.89 15.51
CA PHE A 1038 15.98 -59.74 14.37
C PHE A 1038 14.77 -60.60 14.00
#